data_AF-A0A936IHE3-F1
#
_entry.id   AF-A0A936IHE3-F1
#
_cell.length_a   1.000
_cell.length_b   1.000
_cell.length_c   1.000
_cell.angle_alpha   90.00
_cell.angle_beta   90.00
_cell.angle_gamma   90.00
#
_symmetry.space_group_name_H-M   'P 1'
#
loop_
_entity.id
_entity.type
_entity.pdbx_description
1 polymer ?
#
loop_
_entity_poly.entity_id
_entity_poly.type
_entity_poly.pdbx_seq_one_letter_code
_entity_poly.pdbx_strand_id
1 'polypeptide(L)'
;MNRLRLPVLSLILASGLALATAPSALAQHSHGDGKPGAGGQPGHKDEGHAHGEVAKAGSFADAAQRIAADVKAMDSALAAGSIAGVSDKANAVATLAKTLGALALAKDSGVPREKVKDINLASKELAEAADNLHNIADAGDVAKSKAAFAPVKAAASKVAALAPAMADGHDHAHGAEAAAVTHAVTVAVEGGKAIEAGKAAPMVFTLKDAKGTPVKDLDTVHEKVLHLLVVSKDLSWFAHEHPTWRADGAFTMPVTFPAGGEYTLYFDFTPKGSPQQVVPVKVTATGTPKAAVPLTVDADKPKTIDGFTVALDTEGKIKTGGNAHMAFTISKDGKPVTTLRPYLGAMGHLVIISQDGTQFVHAHPHEGGEHGTGGHDAHGGHDAGGADAKKDDHAGHGSAAPKTAAQTGGPKVDFEAHFKQPGTYKAWGQFNVGTAEKEQVLTVPFTFTVEKGPISAAPVNKVCPMTGDVVNAFHTRDFKGQTVGFCDGDCALRWDGLNDEERMAKFVAAIAGSTPKTPHGAQPGAGHSGSDHAGGDDAMPAGVDAAEERALYLTPGGIYTEADIKANGSVTAGEKFKGKMAKHDMKPKAGDKICPITMTKANPKFTWIIGGKTYEFCCPPCIDEYVLLAKTSPKEVLDPSEYVKK
;
A
#
# COMPACT_ATOMS: atom_id res chain seq x y z
N MET A 1 -63.29 8.76 -25.23
CA MET A 1 -64.17 9.69 -25.99
C MET A 1 -64.63 10.73 -24.98
N ASN A 2 -64.50 12.05 -25.11
CA ASN A 2 -64.18 12.91 -26.24
C ASN A 2 -63.73 14.29 -25.67
N ARG A 3 -62.55 14.76 -26.13
CA ARG A 3 -62.16 16.14 -26.53
C ARG A 3 -62.35 17.34 -25.57
N LEU A 4 -61.29 18.06 -25.17
CA LEU A 4 -60.44 19.05 -25.90
C LEU A 4 -61.10 20.44 -26.08
N ARG A 5 -60.45 21.52 -25.55
CA ARG A 5 -60.04 22.74 -26.30
C ARG A 5 -59.35 23.82 -25.41
N LEU A 6 -58.13 24.19 -25.86
CA LEU A 6 -57.28 25.39 -25.64
C LEU A 6 -57.95 26.70 -26.18
N PRO A 7 -57.32 27.90 -26.32
CA PRO A 7 -56.06 28.52 -25.77
C PRO A 7 -56.22 30.04 -25.40
N VAL A 8 -55.12 30.77 -25.09
CA VAL A 8 -54.69 32.15 -25.54
C VAL A 8 -53.45 32.53 -24.69
N LEU A 9 -52.20 32.63 -25.16
CA LEU A 9 -51.47 33.54 -26.09
C LEU A 9 -50.93 34.87 -25.47
N SER A 10 -49.58 34.92 -25.36
CA SER A 10 -48.60 36.02 -25.51
C SER A 10 -48.67 37.34 -24.72
N LEU A 11 -47.54 37.75 -24.12
CA LEU A 11 -46.72 38.89 -24.62
C LEU A 11 -45.32 38.98 -23.97
N ILE A 12 -44.33 39.28 -24.81
CA ILE A 12 -42.93 39.65 -24.52
C ILE A 12 -42.87 41.16 -24.25
N LEU A 13 -42.03 41.64 -23.32
CA LEU A 13 -41.36 42.94 -23.48
C LEU A 13 -40.03 42.99 -22.68
N ALA A 14 -38.99 43.43 -23.38
CA ALA A 14 -37.64 43.68 -22.89
C ALA A 14 -37.44 45.15 -22.48
N SER A 15 -36.50 45.42 -21.57
CA SER A 15 -35.65 46.64 -21.36
C SER A 15 -35.06 46.53 -19.93
N GLY A 16 -33.82 46.84 -19.57
CA GLY A 16 -32.79 47.66 -20.20
C GLY A 16 -32.28 48.71 -19.19
N LEU A 17 -31.17 48.40 -18.51
CA LEU A 17 -30.07 49.28 -18.05
C LEU A 17 -30.18 50.21 -16.79
N ALA A 18 -29.13 50.08 -15.95
CA ALA A 18 -28.44 51.09 -15.11
C ALA A 18 -29.17 51.69 -13.88
N LEU A 19 -28.52 52.18 -12.80
CA LEU A 19 -27.15 52.63 -12.51
C LEU A 19 -26.89 52.47 -10.98
N ALA A 20 -25.61 52.45 -10.58
CA ALA A 20 -25.12 52.44 -9.20
C ALA A 20 -25.29 53.77 -8.45
N THR A 21 -25.31 53.74 -7.10
CA THR A 21 -24.61 54.67 -6.16
C THR A 21 -24.76 54.22 -4.69
N ALA A 22 -23.65 54.23 -3.94
CA ALA A 22 -23.60 54.17 -2.46
C ALA A 22 -24.28 55.42 -1.81
N PRO A 23 -24.48 55.54 -0.47
CA PRO A 23 -23.36 55.87 0.44
C PRO A 23 -23.53 55.56 1.97
N SER A 24 -22.44 55.85 2.72
CA SER A 24 -22.37 56.40 4.11
C SER A 24 -22.88 55.60 5.32
N ALA A 25 -22.41 55.77 6.56
CA ALA A 25 -21.21 56.30 7.21
C ALA A 25 -21.46 56.18 8.75
N LEU A 26 -20.37 56.06 9.52
CA LEU A 26 -20.16 56.61 10.88
C LEU A 26 -21.01 56.13 12.09
N ALA A 27 -20.30 55.58 13.08
CA ALA A 27 -20.41 56.01 14.48
C ALA A 27 -19.04 55.86 15.19
N GLN A 28 -18.57 56.98 15.75
CA GLN A 28 -17.34 57.12 16.53
C GLN A 28 -17.57 56.73 17.99
N HIS A 29 -16.52 56.32 18.71
CA HIS A 29 -16.22 56.84 20.05
C HIS A 29 -14.72 56.67 20.38
N SER A 30 -14.17 57.67 21.05
CA SER A 30 -12.77 57.92 21.39
C SER A 30 -12.67 58.25 22.89
N HIS A 31 -11.56 57.87 23.53
CA HIS A 31 -10.76 58.53 24.61
C HIS A 31 -9.46 57.67 24.72
N GLY A 32 -8.19 58.11 24.66
CA GLY A 32 -7.44 59.28 25.20
C GLY A 32 -7.03 58.98 26.65
N ASP A 33 -5.79 59.04 27.18
CA ASP A 33 -4.40 59.36 26.78
C ASP A 33 -3.44 58.85 27.90
N GLY A 34 -2.13 58.66 27.63
CA GLY A 34 -1.11 58.53 28.69
C GLY A 34 0.28 58.06 28.23
N LYS A 35 1.31 58.93 28.34
CA LYS A 35 2.73 58.76 27.93
C LYS A 35 3.67 58.72 29.18
N PRO A 36 5.02 58.68 29.06
CA PRO A 36 5.96 57.56 28.88
C PRO A 36 6.86 57.26 30.12
N GLY A 37 7.60 56.13 30.11
CA GLY A 37 8.71 55.88 31.04
C GLY A 37 9.70 54.84 30.48
N ALA A 38 10.99 55.15 30.56
CA ALA A 38 12.11 54.42 29.96
C ALA A 38 12.86 53.51 30.96
N GLY A 39 13.52 52.43 30.48
CA GLY A 39 14.77 51.91 31.07
C GLY A 39 14.92 50.39 31.25
N GLY A 40 15.84 49.78 30.48
CA GLY A 40 16.57 48.50 30.77
C GLY A 40 15.78 47.20 30.54
N GLN A 41 16.24 46.11 29.92
CA GLN A 41 17.54 45.53 29.55
C GLN A 41 17.22 44.41 28.51
N PRO A 42 18.13 43.97 27.60
CA PRO A 42 17.71 43.19 26.43
C PRO A 42 17.35 41.76 26.80
N GLY A 43 16.04 41.47 26.82
CA GLY A 43 15.52 40.11 26.73
C GLY A 43 15.64 39.62 25.30
N HIS A 44 16.13 38.38 25.13
CA HIS A 44 16.01 37.61 23.90
C HIS A 44 14.59 37.77 23.35
N LYS A 45 14.47 38.38 22.18
CA LYS A 45 13.21 38.38 21.42
C LYS A 45 13.01 36.97 20.90
N ASP A 46 12.12 36.24 21.55
CA ASP A 46 11.37 35.17 20.92
C ASP A 46 10.39 35.85 19.96
N GLU A 47 10.83 36.10 18.71
CA GLU A 47 9.92 36.50 17.64
C GLU A 47 9.18 35.24 17.20
N GLY A 48 8.28 34.76 18.05
CA GLY A 48 7.41 33.64 17.73
C GLY A 48 6.51 34.00 16.56
N HIS A 49 6.85 33.48 15.38
CA HIS A 49 5.87 33.33 14.32
C HIS A 49 4.79 32.37 14.81
N ALA A 50 3.52 32.78 14.70
CA ALA A 50 2.41 31.96 15.13
C ALA A 50 2.28 30.75 14.21
N HIS A 51 2.82 29.61 14.62
CA HIS A 51 2.53 28.33 13.98
C HIS A 51 1.07 27.97 14.27
N GLY A 52 0.39 27.41 13.27
CA GLY A 52 -0.99 26.94 13.43
C GLY A 52 -1.10 25.94 14.60
N GLU A 53 -2.22 25.97 15.31
CA GLU A 53 -2.47 25.06 16.43
C GLU A 53 -2.39 23.60 15.97
N VAL A 54 -1.48 22.82 16.57
CA VAL A 54 -1.34 21.40 16.27
C VAL A 54 -2.50 20.66 16.92
N ALA A 55 -3.41 20.14 16.10
CA ALA A 55 -4.57 19.40 16.59
C ALA A 55 -4.15 18.21 17.48
N LYS A 56 -4.77 18.09 18.65
CA LYS A 56 -4.50 17.01 19.60
C LYS A 56 -4.82 15.65 18.98
N ALA A 57 -3.90 14.69 19.12
CA ALA A 57 -4.14 13.32 18.71
C ALA A 57 -5.17 12.63 19.61
N GLY A 58 -6.04 11.83 19.00
CA GLY A 58 -7.10 11.09 19.70
C GLY A 58 -6.61 9.82 20.41
N SER A 59 -5.49 9.25 19.97
CA SER A 59 -4.92 8.00 20.52
C SER A 59 -3.41 7.92 20.29
N PHE A 60 -2.74 6.97 20.95
CA PHE A 60 -1.31 6.70 20.75
C PHE A 60 -0.99 6.36 19.28
N ALA A 61 -1.85 5.56 18.65
CA ALA A 61 -1.78 5.18 17.25
C ALA A 61 -1.90 6.39 16.30
N ASP A 62 -2.90 7.24 16.50
CA ASP A 62 -3.11 8.46 15.71
C ASP A 62 -1.91 9.41 15.81
N ALA A 63 -1.37 9.60 17.01
CA ALA A 63 -0.16 10.40 17.22
C ALA A 63 1.06 9.81 16.49
N ALA A 64 1.27 8.49 16.59
CA ALA A 64 2.40 7.81 15.94
C ALA A 64 2.30 7.85 14.40
N GLN A 65 1.09 7.69 13.84
CA GLN A 65 0.84 7.77 12.40
C GLN A 65 1.09 9.17 11.85
N ARG A 66 0.60 10.21 12.53
CA ARG A 66 0.84 11.61 12.14
C ARG A 66 2.32 11.97 12.20
N ILE A 67 3.01 11.55 13.26
CA ILE A 67 4.47 11.70 13.39
C ILE A 67 5.18 11.04 12.21
N ALA A 68 4.82 9.80 11.85
CA ALA A 68 5.43 9.10 10.73
C ALA A 68 5.18 9.80 9.38
N ALA A 69 3.97 10.31 9.16
CA ALA A 69 3.60 11.06 7.96
C ALA A 69 4.40 12.37 7.83
N ASP A 70 4.52 13.15 8.92
CA ASP A 70 5.28 14.40 8.91
C ASP A 70 6.78 14.18 8.79
N VAL A 71 7.32 13.12 9.42
CA VAL A 71 8.72 12.69 9.20
C VAL A 71 8.95 12.33 7.74
N LYS A 72 8.07 11.55 7.11
CA LYS A 72 8.18 11.21 5.69
C LYS A 72 8.14 12.44 4.80
N ALA A 73 7.24 13.39 5.08
CA ALA A 73 7.13 14.64 4.31
C ALA A 73 8.38 15.52 4.45
N MET A 74 8.95 15.65 5.66
CA MET A 74 10.22 16.34 5.89
C MET A 74 11.38 15.67 5.16
N ASP A 75 11.43 14.33 5.11
CA ASP A 75 12.44 13.59 4.38
C ASP A 75 12.39 13.88 2.87
N SER A 76 11.19 13.86 2.29
CA SER A 76 10.98 14.19 0.88
C SER A 76 11.38 15.64 0.57
N ALA A 77 11.01 16.60 1.41
CA ALA A 77 11.39 18.00 1.24
C ALA A 77 12.91 18.19 1.27
N LEU A 78 13.59 17.65 2.29
CA LEU A 78 15.04 17.78 2.46
C LEU A 78 15.84 16.97 1.42
N ALA A 79 15.28 15.88 0.90
CA ALA A 79 15.84 15.14 -0.23
C ALA A 79 15.78 15.96 -1.53
N ALA A 80 14.69 16.70 -1.74
CA ALA A 80 14.52 17.64 -2.85
C ALA A 80 15.30 18.96 -2.67
N GLY A 81 16.02 19.12 -1.55
CA GLY A 81 16.76 20.34 -1.23
C GLY A 81 15.88 21.52 -0.79
N SER A 82 14.62 21.26 -0.44
CA SER A 82 13.66 22.26 0.03
C SER A 82 13.54 22.22 1.56
N ILE A 83 13.42 23.40 2.17
CA ILE A 83 13.07 23.57 3.60
C ILE A 83 11.63 24.03 3.81
N ALA A 84 10.87 24.25 2.73
CA ALA A 84 9.50 24.71 2.81
C ALA A 84 8.65 23.71 3.63
N GLY A 85 7.99 24.20 4.68
CA GLY A 85 7.16 23.40 5.58
C GLY A 85 7.92 22.48 6.54
N VAL A 86 9.26 22.43 6.51
CA VAL A 86 10.04 21.59 7.44
C VAL A 86 9.94 22.12 8.87
N SER A 87 9.97 23.45 9.05
CA SER A 87 9.81 24.08 10.38
C SER A 87 8.46 23.73 11.02
N ASP A 88 7.35 23.91 10.28
CA ASP A 88 5.99 23.63 10.77
C ASP A 88 5.78 22.15 11.12
N LYS A 89 6.30 21.25 10.27
CA LYS A 89 6.19 19.81 10.48
C LYS A 89 7.05 19.33 11.64
N ALA A 90 8.24 19.90 11.81
CA ALA A 90 9.08 19.61 12.97
C ALA A 90 8.39 20.06 14.27
N ASN A 91 7.74 21.22 14.28
CA ASN A 91 6.93 21.67 15.42
C ASN A 91 5.72 20.75 15.69
N ALA A 92 5.04 20.27 14.63
CA ALA A 92 3.94 19.31 14.75
C ALA A 92 4.42 17.97 15.36
N VAL A 93 5.53 17.43 14.87
CA VAL A 93 6.16 16.22 15.40
C VAL A 93 6.56 16.41 16.87
N ALA A 94 7.18 17.53 17.22
CA ALA A 94 7.57 17.82 18.59
C ALA A 94 6.37 17.89 19.54
N THR A 95 5.29 18.54 19.09
CA THR A 95 4.04 18.68 19.85
C THR A 95 3.36 17.34 20.06
N LEU A 96 3.24 16.52 19.01
CA LEU A 96 2.66 15.19 19.12
C LEU A 96 3.50 14.25 19.99
N ALA A 97 4.83 14.30 19.84
CA ALA A 97 5.74 13.48 20.63
C ALA A 97 5.61 13.74 22.14
N LYS A 98 5.38 15.00 22.56
CA LYS A 98 5.11 15.37 23.97
C LYS A 98 3.85 14.70 24.53
N THR A 99 2.90 14.27 23.68
CA THR A 99 1.65 13.62 24.11
C THR A 99 1.71 12.09 24.15
N LEU A 100 2.65 11.47 23.42
CA LEU A 100 2.74 10.01 23.25
C LEU A 100 2.81 9.26 24.58
N GLY A 101 3.53 9.80 25.57
CA GLY A 101 3.65 9.18 26.87
C GLY A 101 2.34 9.06 27.65
N ALA A 102 1.53 10.12 27.63
CA ALA A 102 0.20 10.13 28.23
C ALA A 102 -0.76 9.23 27.46
N LEU A 103 -0.66 9.22 26.13
CA LEU A 103 -1.48 8.36 25.26
C LEU A 103 -1.13 6.87 25.43
N ALA A 104 0.13 6.54 25.66
CA ALA A 104 0.57 5.17 25.93
C ALA A 104 0.06 4.63 27.27
N LEU A 105 -0.17 5.50 28.26
CA LEU A 105 -0.75 5.15 29.56
C LEU A 105 -2.27 4.93 29.51
N ALA A 106 -2.95 5.30 28.42
CA ALA A 106 -4.38 5.07 28.26
C ALA A 106 -4.69 3.56 28.28
N LYS A 107 -5.84 3.19 28.85
CA LYS A 107 -6.20 1.78 29.10
C LYS A 107 -6.40 0.98 27.80
N ASP A 108 -6.66 1.67 26.70
CA ASP A 108 -6.96 1.22 25.34
C ASP A 108 -5.83 1.57 24.34
N SER A 109 -4.67 2.01 24.81
CA SER A 109 -3.54 2.43 23.96
C SER A 109 -2.94 1.30 23.11
N GLY A 110 -3.26 0.05 23.45
CA GLY A 110 -2.64 -1.16 22.90
C GLY A 110 -1.20 -1.38 23.38
N VAL A 111 -0.57 -0.40 24.03
CA VAL A 111 0.82 -0.44 24.48
C VAL A 111 0.97 -1.36 25.70
N PRO A 112 1.84 -2.38 25.66
CA PRO A 112 2.15 -3.18 26.85
C PRO A 112 2.71 -2.31 27.98
N ARG A 113 2.25 -2.49 29.22
CA ARG A 113 2.60 -1.61 30.36
C ARG A 113 4.12 -1.53 30.60
N GLU A 114 4.82 -2.62 30.35
CA GLU A 114 6.27 -2.73 30.43
C GLU A 114 7.02 -1.89 29.37
N LYS A 115 6.36 -1.52 28.27
CA LYS A 115 6.92 -0.69 27.18
C LYS A 115 6.65 0.80 27.32
N VAL A 116 5.72 1.21 28.19
CA VAL A 116 5.37 2.62 28.41
C VAL A 116 6.57 3.46 28.83
N LYS A 117 7.48 2.91 29.64
CA LYS A 117 8.71 3.60 30.05
C LYS A 117 9.64 3.87 28.86
N ASP A 118 9.80 2.90 27.98
CA ASP A 118 10.64 3.00 26.80
C ASP A 118 10.04 4.01 25.79
N ILE A 119 8.71 3.99 25.64
CA ILE A 119 7.97 4.98 24.83
C ILE A 119 8.13 6.39 25.39
N ASN A 120 8.04 6.58 26.70
CA ASN A 120 8.24 7.91 27.32
C ASN A 120 9.64 8.46 27.00
N LEU A 121 10.67 7.60 27.08
CA LEU A 121 12.04 7.99 26.79
C LEU A 121 12.23 8.32 25.30
N ALA A 122 11.77 7.45 24.41
CA ALA A 122 11.86 7.66 22.97
C ALA A 122 11.05 8.88 22.48
N SER A 123 9.89 9.14 23.09
CA SER A 123 9.05 10.29 22.77
C SER A 123 9.68 11.61 23.21
N LYS A 124 10.41 11.61 24.34
CA LYS A 124 11.19 12.77 24.79
C LYS A 124 12.37 13.06 23.85
N GLU A 125 13.12 12.02 23.47
CA GLU A 125 14.20 12.14 22.48
C GLU A 125 13.69 12.68 21.14
N LEU A 126 12.52 12.21 20.69
CA LEU A 126 11.88 12.68 19.47
C LEU A 126 11.44 14.14 19.57
N ALA A 127 10.82 14.54 20.69
CA ALA A 127 10.40 15.91 20.92
C ALA A 127 11.58 16.89 20.89
N GLU A 128 12.68 16.56 21.59
CA GLU A 128 13.89 17.39 21.62
C GLU A 128 14.58 17.49 20.25
N ALA A 129 14.67 16.38 19.53
CA ALA A 129 15.24 16.37 18.18
C ALA A 129 14.39 17.19 17.19
N ALA A 130 13.07 17.09 17.29
CA ALA A 130 12.14 17.81 16.43
C ALA A 130 12.08 19.31 16.77
N ASP A 131 12.11 19.71 18.05
CA ASP A 131 12.24 21.11 18.46
C ASP A 131 13.56 21.73 17.95
N ASN A 132 14.66 20.98 17.99
CA ASN A 132 15.94 21.44 17.44
C ASN A 132 15.90 21.59 15.90
N LEU A 133 15.29 20.63 15.19
CA LEU A 133 15.10 20.75 13.73
C LEU A 133 14.21 21.92 13.37
N HIS A 134 13.12 22.13 14.12
CA HIS A 134 12.21 23.26 13.95
C HIS A 134 12.97 24.58 13.98
N ASN A 135 13.73 24.84 15.06
CA ASN A 135 14.52 26.07 15.21
C ASN A 135 15.55 26.29 14.09
N ILE A 136 16.20 25.22 13.62
CA ILE A 136 17.20 25.29 12.55
C ILE A 136 16.54 25.54 11.19
N ALA A 137 15.40 24.89 10.92
CA ALA A 137 14.63 25.07 9.70
C ALA A 137 13.98 26.46 9.62
N ASP A 138 13.53 26.99 10.76
CA ASP A 138 12.98 28.34 10.88
C ASP A 138 14.04 29.41 10.58
N ALA A 139 15.28 29.18 11.01
CA ALA A 139 16.43 30.02 10.67
C ALA A 139 16.88 29.93 9.19
N GLY A 140 16.26 29.05 8.38
CA GLY A 140 16.47 28.97 6.94
C GLY A 140 17.71 28.20 6.48
N ASP A 141 18.40 27.45 7.36
CA ASP A 141 19.65 26.77 7.03
C ASP A 141 19.42 25.34 6.52
N VAL A 142 19.27 25.19 5.20
CA VAL A 142 18.99 23.91 4.52
C VAL A 142 20.00 22.80 4.87
N ALA A 143 21.29 23.13 4.94
CA ALA A 143 22.34 22.15 5.19
C ALA A 143 22.29 21.66 6.64
N LYS A 144 22.09 22.58 7.60
CA LYS A 144 21.93 22.21 9.00
C LYS A 144 20.61 21.50 9.27
N SER A 145 19.51 21.88 8.62
CA SER A 145 18.23 21.17 8.74
C SER A 145 18.35 19.73 8.27
N LYS A 146 19.07 19.49 7.16
CA LYS A 146 19.31 18.12 6.67
C LYS A 146 20.13 17.28 7.64
N ALA A 147 21.12 17.86 8.32
CA ALA A 147 21.88 17.17 9.36
C ALA A 147 21.03 16.94 10.63
N ALA A 148 20.25 17.93 11.05
CA ALA A 148 19.39 17.89 12.24
C ALA A 148 18.19 16.94 12.09
N PHE A 149 17.81 16.59 10.86
CA PHE A 149 16.73 15.64 10.60
C PHE A 149 17.10 14.17 10.85
N ALA A 150 18.38 13.80 10.79
CA ALA A 150 18.81 12.42 11.06
C ALA A 150 18.46 11.93 12.49
N PRO A 151 18.71 12.73 13.55
CA PRO A 151 18.20 12.44 14.90
C PRO A 151 16.67 12.30 14.99
N VAL A 152 15.91 13.13 14.28
CA VAL A 152 14.44 13.05 14.24
C VAL A 152 13.99 11.72 13.65
N LYS A 153 14.58 11.31 12.52
CA LYS A 153 14.29 10.01 11.87
C LYS A 153 14.61 8.84 12.80
N ALA A 154 15.77 8.86 13.45
CA ALA A 154 16.18 7.80 14.37
C ALA A 154 15.24 7.69 15.58
N ALA A 155 14.88 8.82 16.20
CA ALA A 155 13.97 8.84 17.36
C ALA A 155 12.53 8.42 16.97
N ALA A 156 12.05 8.84 15.80
CA ALA A 156 10.75 8.42 15.27
C ALA A 156 10.71 6.92 15.00
N SER A 157 11.78 6.33 14.45
CA SER A 157 11.89 4.88 14.27
C SER A 157 11.88 4.11 15.59
N LYS A 158 12.49 4.64 16.67
CA LYS A 158 12.39 4.02 18.01
C LYS A 158 10.96 4.03 18.53
N VAL A 159 10.24 5.14 18.38
CA VAL A 159 8.82 5.24 18.76
C VAL A 159 7.99 4.24 17.96
N ALA A 160 8.21 4.13 16.65
CA ALA A 160 7.51 3.18 15.79
C ALA A 160 7.79 1.71 16.16
N ALA A 161 9.02 1.37 16.55
CA ALA A 161 9.39 0.01 16.97
C ALA A 161 8.85 -0.38 18.36
N LEU A 162 8.54 0.61 19.20
CA LEU A 162 7.99 0.42 20.54
C LEU A 162 6.47 0.54 20.59
N ALA A 163 5.87 1.10 19.55
CA ALA A 163 4.43 1.03 19.37
C ALA A 163 4.01 -0.45 19.41
N PRO A 164 2.86 -0.79 20.03
CA PRO A 164 2.33 -2.14 19.92
C PRO A 164 2.30 -2.51 18.45
N ALA A 165 2.59 -3.79 18.13
CA ALA A 165 2.27 -4.32 16.83
C ALA A 165 0.79 -4.05 16.63
N MET A 166 0.50 -2.96 15.91
CA MET A 166 -0.80 -2.68 15.38
C MET A 166 -1.13 -3.99 14.69
N ALA A 167 -2.10 -4.75 15.21
CA ALA A 167 -2.64 -5.85 14.45
C ALA A 167 -2.93 -5.23 13.11
N ASP A 168 -2.15 -5.57 12.09
CA ASP A 168 -2.16 -4.89 10.81
C ASP A 168 -3.62 -4.82 10.41
N GLY A 169 -4.20 -3.64 10.59
CA GLY A 169 -5.44 -3.28 9.94
C GLY A 169 -4.97 -3.24 8.51
N HIS A 170 -5.05 -4.40 7.86
CA HIS A 170 -4.56 -4.64 6.53
C HIS A 170 -4.99 -3.44 5.70
N ASP A 171 -4.01 -2.59 5.38
CA ASP A 171 -4.14 -1.69 4.25
C ASP A 171 -4.34 -2.64 3.07
N HIS A 172 -5.61 -2.84 2.71
CA HIS A 172 -6.01 -3.43 1.44
C HIS A 172 -5.72 -2.45 0.26
N ALA A 173 -4.71 -1.59 0.43
CA ALA A 173 -4.13 -0.72 -0.58
C ALA A 173 -2.98 -1.44 -1.29
N HIS A 174 -3.28 -2.62 -1.81
CA HIS A 174 -2.67 -3.12 -3.03
C HIS A 174 -3.84 -3.62 -3.86
N GLY A 175 -3.82 -3.41 -5.18
CA GLY A 175 -4.74 -4.09 -6.10
C GLY A 175 -4.55 -5.61 -5.98
N ALA A 176 -5.09 -6.19 -4.93
CA ALA A 176 -4.93 -7.58 -4.55
C ALA A 176 -5.79 -8.39 -5.50
N GLU A 177 -5.12 -8.94 -6.51
CA GLU A 177 -5.66 -10.10 -7.18
C GLU A 177 -5.82 -11.22 -6.15
N ALA A 178 -6.94 -11.93 -6.20
CA ALA A 178 -7.19 -13.06 -5.33
C ALA A 178 -6.03 -14.06 -5.39
N ALA A 179 -5.60 -14.56 -4.23
CA ALA A 179 -4.70 -15.69 -4.15
C ALA A 179 -5.27 -16.88 -4.95
N ALA A 180 -4.44 -17.89 -5.28
CA ALA A 180 -4.93 -19.12 -5.89
C ALA A 180 -6.18 -19.60 -5.16
N VAL A 181 -7.27 -19.85 -5.91
CA VAL A 181 -8.56 -20.17 -5.30
C VAL A 181 -8.45 -21.49 -4.56
N THR A 182 -8.40 -21.42 -3.23
CA THR A 182 -8.32 -22.59 -2.34
C THR A 182 -9.67 -22.95 -1.74
N HIS A 183 -10.66 -22.09 -1.93
CA HIS A 183 -12.01 -22.22 -1.37
C HIS A 183 -13.01 -22.55 -2.46
N ALA A 184 -14.12 -23.17 -2.05
CA ALA A 184 -15.24 -23.48 -2.92
C ALA A 184 -16.51 -22.81 -2.39
N VAL A 185 -17.43 -22.47 -3.29
CA VAL A 185 -18.75 -21.97 -2.93
C VAL A 185 -19.81 -22.86 -3.56
N THR A 186 -20.73 -23.36 -2.73
CA THR A 186 -21.94 -24.01 -3.25
C THR A 186 -23.06 -22.99 -3.35
N VAL A 187 -23.71 -22.97 -4.51
CA VAL A 187 -24.84 -22.09 -4.81
C VAL A 187 -26.09 -22.94 -4.99
N ALA A 188 -27.15 -22.60 -4.26
CA ALA A 188 -28.45 -23.27 -4.34
C ALA A 188 -29.59 -22.25 -4.35
N VAL A 189 -30.76 -22.66 -4.82
CA VAL A 189 -32.01 -21.93 -4.64
C VAL A 189 -32.78 -22.60 -3.51
N GLU A 190 -33.30 -21.83 -2.56
CA GLU A 190 -34.13 -22.36 -1.49
C GLU A 190 -35.34 -23.10 -2.08
N GLY A 191 -35.52 -24.35 -1.64
CA GLY A 191 -36.54 -25.27 -2.21
C GLY A 191 -36.17 -25.94 -3.54
N GLY A 192 -34.93 -25.77 -4.04
CA GLY A 192 -34.39 -26.53 -5.18
C GLY A 192 -34.99 -26.18 -6.54
N LYS A 193 -35.64 -25.01 -6.65
CA LYS A 193 -36.27 -24.56 -7.91
C LYS A 193 -35.21 -24.06 -8.90
N ALA A 194 -35.57 -24.08 -10.18
CA ALA A 194 -34.77 -23.44 -11.22
C ALA A 194 -34.73 -21.92 -11.00
N ILE A 195 -33.63 -21.29 -11.39
CA ILE A 195 -33.53 -19.82 -11.46
C ILE A 195 -34.32 -19.37 -12.68
N GLU A 196 -35.34 -18.53 -12.50
CA GLU A 196 -36.17 -17.99 -13.58
C GLU A 196 -35.89 -16.50 -13.75
N ALA A 197 -35.57 -16.07 -14.98
CA ALA A 197 -35.35 -14.66 -15.28
C ALA A 197 -36.59 -13.80 -14.95
N GLY A 198 -36.34 -12.59 -14.44
CA GLY A 198 -37.37 -11.64 -14.03
C GLY A 198 -38.06 -11.98 -12.69
N LYS A 199 -37.70 -13.08 -12.05
CA LYS A 199 -38.20 -13.46 -10.72
C LYS A 199 -37.07 -13.45 -9.69
N ALA A 200 -37.39 -13.01 -8.48
CA ALA A 200 -36.47 -13.10 -7.36
C ALA A 200 -36.29 -14.58 -6.96
N ALA A 201 -35.06 -15.07 -7.06
CA ALA A 201 -34.67 -16.41 -6.61
C ALA A 201 -34.07 -16.29 -5.19
N PRO A 202 -34.60 -16.97 -4.16
CA PRO A 202 -34.01 -16.99 -2.82
C PRO A 202 -32.73 -17.84 -2.86
N MET A 203 -31.59 -17.19 -3.09
CA MET A 203 -30.31 -17.88 -3.23
C MET A 203 -29.72 -18.19 -1.87
N VAL A 204 -29.13 -19.38 -1.74
CA VAL A 204 -28.38 -19.83 -0.58
C VAL A 204 -26.96 -20.15 -1.02
N PHE A 205 -25.98 -19.60 -0.31
CA PHE A 205 -24.56 -19.78 -0.58
C PHE A 205 -23.88 -20.38 0.63
N THR A 206 -22.99 -21.35 0.41
CA THR A 206 -22.14 -21.90 1.48
C THR A 206 -20.69 -21.82 1.05
N LEU A 207 -19.91 -21.05 1.80
CA LEU A 207 -18.47 -20.92 1.60
C LEU A 207 -17.78 -22.12 2.27
N LYS A 208 -16.85 -22.76 1.57
CA LYS A 208 -16.14 -23.96 2.04
C LYS A 208 -14.63 -23.78 1.90
N ASP A 209 -13.90 -24.22 2.91
CA ASP A 209 -12.44 -24.30 2.88
C ASP A 209 -11.95 -25.39 1.91
N ALA A 210 -10.63 -25.50 1.76
CA ALA A 210 -9.99 -26.51 0.92
C ALA A 210 -10.31 -27.97 1.32
N LYS A 211 -10.80 -28.19 2.55
CA LYS A 211 -11.22 -29.52 3.07
C LYS A 211 -12.72 -29.77 2.87
N GLY A 212 -13.45 -28.82 2.29
CA GLY A 212 -14.90 -28.88 2.10
C GLY A 212 -15.72 -28.51 3.35
N THR A 213 -15.07 -28.01 4.40
CA THR A 213 -15.71 -27.60 5.65
C THR A 213 -16.29 -26.20 5.49
N PRO A 214 -17.51 -25.91 5.97
CA PRO A 214 -18.05 -24.56 5.95
C PRO A 214 -17.12 -23.56 6.66
N VAL A 215 -16.85 -22.44 6.01
CA VAL A 215 -16.10 -21.33 6.62
C VAL A 215 -16.96 -20.72 7.72
N LYS A 216 -16.39 -20.55 8.91
CA LYS A 216 -17.12 -20.10 10.12
C LYS A 216 -16.76 -18.69 10.56
N ASP A 217 -15.59 -18.19 10.15
CA ASP A 217 -15.06 -16.90 10.58
C ASP A 217 -14.53 -16.17 9.34
N LEU A 218 -15.00 -14.94 9.16
CA LEU A 218 -14.63 -14.04 8.07
C LEU A 218 -14.25 -12.70 8.65
N ASP A 219 -13.21 -12.08 8.11
CA ASP A 219 -12.88 -10.70 8.40
C ASP A 219 -13.84 -9.76 7.66
N THR A 220 -14.14 -8.61 8.27
CA THR A 220 -14.96 -7.57 7.65
C THR A 220 -14.06 -6.70 6.79
N VAL A 221 -14.34 -6.66 5.49
CA VAL A 221 -13.64 -5.87 4.48
C VAL A 221 -14.70 -4.97 3.83
N HIS A 222 -14.47 -3.66 3.77
CA HIS A 222 -15.47 -2.67 3.29
C HIS A 222 -16.82 -2.78 3.99
N GLU A 223 -16.78 -2.87 5.32
CA GLU A 223 -17.97 -2.95 6.20
C GLU A 223 -18.84 -4.20 6.01
N LYS A 224 -18.42 -5.15 5.15
CA LYS A 224 -19.14 -6.39 4.84
C LYS A 224 -18.23 -7.59 5.00
N VAL A 225 -18.81 -8.75 5.27
CA VAL A 225 -18.08 -10.03 5.37
C VAL A 225 -18.05 -10.80 4.05
N LEU A 226 -18.91 -10.42 3.10
CA LEU A 226 -19.01 -11.03 1.78
C LEU A 226 -19.50 -10.00 0.77
N HIS A 227 -18.72 -9.80 -0.28
CA HIS A 227 -19.12 -9.11 -1.50
C HIS A 227 -19.51 -10.14 -2.56
N LEU A 228 -20.73 -10.02 -3.08
CA LEU A 228 -21.23 -10.83 -4.18
C LEU A 228 -21.35 -9.97 -5.43
N LEU A 229 -20.57 -10.31 -6.45
CA LEU A 229 -20.65 -9.64 -7.74
C LEU A 229 -21.29 -10.58 -8.75
N VAL A 230 -22.40 -10.17 -9.33
CA VAL A 230 -23.17 -10.96 -10.30
C VAL A 230 -23.04 -10.31 -11.66
N VAL A 231 -22.48 -11.03 -12.63
CA VAL A 231 -22.28 -10.50 -13.99
C VAL A 231 -22.89 -11.41 -15.04
N SER A 232 -23.47 -10.83 -16.08
CA SER A 232 -23.88 -11.59 -17.27
C SER A 232 -22.65 -12.06 -18.05
N LYS A 233 -22.77 -13.14 -18.81
CA LYS A 233 -21.68 -13.70 -19.64
C LYS A 233 -21.02 -12.68 -20.59
N ASP A 234 -21.78 -11.75 -21.12
CA ASP A 234 -21.28 -10.68 -22.01
C ASP A 234 -20.80 -9.43 -21.25
N LEU A 235 -20.79 -9.49 -19.91
CA LEU A 235 -20.49 -8.40 -18.98
C LEU A 235 -21.38 -7.16 -19.18
N SER A 236 -22.50 -7.25 -19.91
CA SER A 236 -23.39 -6.11 -20.16
C SER A 236 -24.26 -5.75 -18.96
N TRP A 237 -24.42 -6.67 -18.00
CA TRP A 237 -25.15 -6.47 -16.76
C TRP A 237 -24.30 -6.84 -15.55
N PHE A 238 -24.44 -6.08 -14.47
CA PHE A 238 -23.65 -6.15 -13.25
C PHE A 238 -24.53 -5.82 -12.04
N ALA A 239 -24.37 -6.58 -10.96
CA ALA A 239 -24.88 -6.26 -9.63
C ALA A 239 -23.78 -6.50 -8.60
N HIS A 240 -23.68 -5.62 -7.60
CA HIS A 240 -22.79 -5.77 -6.45
C HIS A 240 -23.65 -5.74 -5.20
N GLU A 241 -23.66 -6.86 -4.50
CA GLU A 241 -24.60 -7.16 -3.45
C GLU A 241 -23.88 -7.73 -2.22
N HIS A 242 -24.54 -7.69 -1.06
CA HIS A 242 -23.98 -8.14 0.21
C HIS A 242 -24.94 -9.13 0.89
N PRO A 243 -24.79 -10.44 0.64
CA PRO A 243 -25.68 -11.45 1.20
C PRO A 243 -25.71 -11.44 2.73
N THR A 244 -26.85 -11.81 3.31
CA THR A 244 -27.00 -11.86 4.77
C THR A 244 -26.46 -13.18 5.32
N TRP A 245 -25.62 -13.10 6.35
CA TRP A 245 -25.10 -14.27 7.04
C TRP A 245 -26.14 -14.86 8.00
N ARG A 246 -26.43 -16.15 7.87
CA ARG A 246 -27.39 -16.90 8.69
C ARG A 246 -26.67 -17.60 9.85
N ALA A 247 -27.43 -17.92 10.90
CA ALA A 247 -26.95 -18.66 12.07
C ALA A 247 -26.42 -20.08 11.75
N ASP A 248 -26.85 -20.68 10.64
CA ASP A 248 -26.37 -21.98 10.15
C ASP A 248 -25.04 -21.88 9.37
N GLY A 249 -24.47 -20.67 9.27
CA GLY A 249 -23.23 -20.40 8.55
C GLY A 249 -23.39 -20.16 7.04
N ALA A 250 -24.61 -20.31 6.50
CA ALA A 250 -24.89 -20.01 5.10
C ALA A 250 -25.16 -18.51 4.88
N PHE A 251 -25.00 -18.06 3.64
CA PHE A 251 -25.40 -16.74 3.20
C PHE A 251 -26.69 -16.83 2.40
N THR A 252 -27.59 -15.87 2.55
CA THR A 252 -28.85 -15.83 1.80
C THR A 252 -29.13 -14.46 1.21
N MET A 253 -29.72 -14.45 0.01
CA MET A 253 -30.23 -13.24 -0.61
C MET A 253 -31.19 -13.55 -1.77
N PRO A 254 -32.30 -12.83 -1.92
CA PRO A 254 -33.07 -12.87 -3.15
C PRO A 254 -32.30 -12.20 -4.30
N VAL A 255 -32.05 -12.92 -5.39
CA VAL A 255 -31.40 -12.36 -6.60
C VAL A 255 -32.38 -12.41 -7.77
N THR A 256 -32.56 -11.28 -8.47
CA THR A 256 -33.38 -11.22 -9.69
C THR A 256 -32.48 -11.09 -10.92
N PHE A 257 -32.42 -12.14 -11.71
CA PHE A 257 -31.66 -12.14 -12.97
C PHE A 257 -32.52 -11.51 -14.08
N PRO A 258 -32.05 -10.49 -14.81
CA PRO A 258 -32.89 -9.72 -15.73
C PRO A 258 -33.30 -10.47 -17.00
N ALA A 259 -32.52 -11.46 -17.44
CA ALA A 259 -32.76 -12.24 -18.65
C ALA A 259 -32.28 -13.68 -18.48
N GLY A 260 -32.72 -14.58 -19.36
CA GLY A 260 -32.20 -15.94 -19.41
C GLY A 260 -30.73 -15.97 -19.83
N GLY A 261 -30.00 -17.02 -19.47
CA GLY A 261 -28.60 -17.22 -19.86
C GLY A 261 -27.65 -17.45 -18.68
N GLU A 262 -26.36 -17.49 -19.00
CA GLU A 262 -25.27 -17.75 -18.07
C GLU A 262 -24.85 -16.46 -17.35
N TYR A 263 -24.67 -16.56 -16.03
CA TYR A 263 -24.13 -15.53 -15.17
C TYR A 263 -22.98 -16.10 -14.36
N THR A 264 -21.99 -15.27 -14.03
CA THR A 264 -20.93 -15.60 -13.09
C THR A 264 -21.14 -14.82 -11.81
N LEU A 265 -21.13 -15.53 -10.69
CA LEU A 265 -21.17 -14.97 -9.34
C LEU A 265 -19.75 -15.03 -8.78
N TYR A 266 -19.13 -13.88 -8.54
CA TYR A 266 -17.85 -13.78 -7.87
C TYR A 266 -18.11 -13.55 -6.38
N PHE A 267 -17.67 -14.49 -5.55
CA PHE A 267 -17.74 -14.41 -4.10
C PHE A 267 -16.41 -13.91 -3.57
N ASP A 268 -16.37 -12.67 -3.11
CA ASP A 268 -15.18 -12.03 -2.56
C ASP A 268 -15.30 -11.91 -1.04
N PHE A 269 -14.42 -12.64 -0.34
CA PHE A 269 -14.40 -12.76 1.12
C PHE A 269 -13.00 -13.04 1.64
N THR A 270 -12.76 -12.68 2.90
CA THR A 270 -11.48 -12.92 3.58
C THR A 270 -11.71 -13.86 4.76
N PRO A 271 -11.38 -15.16 4.65
CA PRO A 271 -11.38 -16.05 5.80
C PRO A 271 -10.36 -15.60 6.82
N LYS A 272 -10.73 -15.64 8.09
CA LYS A 272 -9.85 -15.19 9.17
C LYS A 272 -8.51 -15.93 9.14
N GLY A 273 -7.42 -15.16 9.12
CA GLY A 273 -6.05 -15.71 9.06
C GLY A 273 -5.66 -16.32 7.71
N SER A 274 -6.41 -16.04 6.64
CA SER A 274 -6.09 -16.42 5.26
C SER A 274 -6.13 -15.21 4.33
N PRO A 275 -5.42 -15.24 3.18
CA PRO A 275 -5.56 -14.21 2.16
C PRO A 275 -7.00 -14.14 1.61
N GLN A 276 -7.39 -12.95 1.13
CA GLN A 276 -8.64 -12.72 0.41
C GLN A 276 -8.84 -13.77 -0.71
N GLN A 277 -10.07 -14.26 -0.83
CA GLN A 277 -10.49 -15.25 -1.80
C GLN A 277 -11.55 -14.64 -2.72
N VAL A 278 -11.40 -14.82 -4.03
CA VAL A 278 -12.46 -14.53 -5.00
C VAL A 278 -12.81 -15.83 -5.71
N VAL A 279 -13.98 -16.38 -5.40
CA VAL A 279 -14.45 -17.66 -5.95
C VAL A 279 -15.51 -17.40 -7.03
N PRO A 280 -15.24 -17.66 -8.32
CA PRO A 280 -16.26 -17.57 -9.37
C PRO A 280 -17.12 -18.84 -9.41
N VAL A 281 -18.45 -18.68 -9.41
CA VAL A 281 -19.42 -19.75 -9.63
C VAL A 281 -20.37 -19.37 -10.76
N LYS A 282 -20.49 -20.26 -11.75
CA LYS A 282 -21.43 -20.07 -12.87
C LYS A 282 -22.82 -20.58 -12.50
N VAL A 283 -23.83 -19.79 -12.84
CA VAL A 283 -25.25 -20.18 -12.75
C VAL A 283 -25.95 -19.91 -14.07
N THR A 284 -27.09 -20.55 -14.31
CA THR A 284 -27.92 -20.33 -15.49
C THR A 284 -29.33 -19.96 -15.08
N ALA A 285 -29.80 -18.79 -15.51
CA ALA A 285 -31.20 -18.41 -15.40
C ALA A 285 -31.97 -18.92 -16.62
N THR A 286 -33.10 -19.56 -16.39
CA THR A 286 -34.04 -19.98 -17.43
C THR A 286 -34.86 -18.79 -17.95
N GLY A 287 -35.38 -18.90 -19.17
CA GLY A 287 -36.09 -17.83 -19.86
C GLY A 287 -35.39 -17.39 -21.14
N THR A 288 -35.93 -16.38 -21.81
CA THR A 288 -35.37 -15.87 -23.07
C THR A 288 -34.05 -15.15 -22.83
N PRO A 289 -32.94 -15.55 -23.48
CA PRO A 289 -31.68 -14.82 -23.40
C PRO A 289 -31.78 -13.48 -24.10
N LYS A 290 -31.10 -12.47 -23.54
CA LYS A 290 -30.87 -11.20 -24.26
C LYS A 290 -29.83 -11.44 -25.35
N ALA A 291 -29.95 -10.73 -26.47
CA ALA A 291 -28.89 -10.66 -27.46
C ALA A 291 -27.59 -10.15 -26.80
N ALA A 292 -26.50 -10.90 -26.97
CA ALA A 292 -25.21 -10.54 -26.39
C ALA A 292 -24.74 -9.17 -26.91
N VAL A 293 -24.26 -8.33 -26.00
CA VAL A 293 -23.72 -7.01 -26.34
C VAL A 293 -22.19 -7.11 -26.38
N PRO A 294 -21.55 -6.91 -27.54
CA PRO A 294 -20.09 -6.90 -27.62
C PRO A 294 -19.50 -5.76 -26.79
N LEU A 295 -18.39 -6.03 -26.12
CA LEU A 295 -17.63 -4.98 -25.45
C LEU A 295 -16.99 -4.05 -26.49
N THR A 296 -17.18 -2.75 -26.30
CA THR A 296 -16.58 -1.70 -27.12
C THR A 296 -15.74 -0.82 -26.22
N VAL A 297 -14.47 -0.61 -26.57
CA VAL A 297 -13.57 0.27 -25.81
C VAL A 297 -14.11 1.69 -25.83
N ASP A 298 -14.26 2.26 -24.63
CA ASP A 298 -14.89 3.57 -24.42
C ASP A 298 -14.34 4.34 -23.20
N ALA A 299 -13.21 3.91 -22.65
CA ALA A 299 -12.54 4.57 -21.53
C ALA A 299 -12.00 5.98 -21.87
N ASP A 300 -11.87 6.33 -23.15
CA ASP A 300 -11.44 7.64 -23.62
C ASP A 300 -12.53 8.72 -23.54
N LYS A 301 -13.76 8.34 -23.18
CA LYS A 301 -14.93 9.23 -23.20
C LYS A 301 -15.63 9.28 -21.84
N PRO A 302 -15.99 10.48 -21.35
CA PRO A 302 -16.84 10.60 -20.18
C PRO A 302 -18.19 9.94 -20.41
N LYS A 303 -18.78 9.39 -19.33
CA LYS A 303 -20.10 8.77 -19.34
C LYS A 303 -21.06 9.56 -18.48
N THR A 304 -22.30 9.70 -18.95
CA THR A 304 -23.35 10.38 -18.21
C THR A 304 -24.38 9.37 -17.71
N ILE A 305 -24.56 9.29 -16.40
CA ILE A 305 -25.51 8.40 -15.72
C ILE A 305 -26.22 9.22 -14.64
N ASP A 306 -27.55 9.18 -14.62
CA ASP A 306 -28.40 9.89 -13.65
C ASP A 306 -28.08 11.39 -13.51
N GLY A 307 -27.65 12.03 -14.61
CA GLY A 307 -27.27 13.45 -14.66
C GLY A 307 -25.86 13.76 -14.16
N PHE A 308 -25.08 12.76 -13.76
CA PHE A 308 -23.67 12.91 -13.41
C PHE A 308 -22.77 12.49 -14.57
N THR A 309 -21.74 13.26 -14.84
CA THR A 309 -20.70 12.95 -15.82
C THR A 309 -19.47 12.43 -15.09
N VAL A 310 -19.05 11.22 -15.42
CA VAL A 310 -17.86 10.55 -14.86
C VAL A 310 -16.85 10.31 -15.97
N ALA A 311 -15.62 10.75 -15.78
CA ALA A 311 -14.50 10.51 -16.67
C ALA A 311 -13.48 9.59 -16.01
N LEU A 312 -12.88 8.68 -16.79
CA LEU A 312 -11.76 7.83 -16.38
C LEU A 312 -10.49 8.32 -17.06
N ASP A 313 -9.45 8.58 -16.27
CA ASP A 313 -8.09 8.83 -16.74
C ASP A 313 -7.16 7.72 -16.25
N THR A 314 -6.43 7.13 -17.19
CA THR A 314 -5.49 6.02 -16.93
C THR A 314 -4.04 6.43 -17.10
N GLU A 315 -3.77 7.74 -17.27
CA GLU A 315 -2.45 8.33 -17.50
C GLU A 315 -1.68 7.68 -18.66
N GLY A 316 -2.43 7.24 -19.68
CA GLY A 316 -1.91 6.58 -20.87
C GLY A 316 -2.39 5.14 -21.02
N LYS A 317 -1.67 4.36 -21.83
CA LYS A 317 -2.02 2.97 -22.15
C LYS A 317 -1.71 2.05 -20.99
N ILE A 318 -2.71 1.28 -20.57
CA ILE A 318 -2.54 0.25 -19.54
C ILE A 318 -1.77 -0.94 -20.12
N LYS A 319 -0.78 -1.44 -19.38
CA LYS A 319 0.07 -2.58 -19.77
C LYS A 319 0.09 -3.63 -18.68
N THR A 320 0.25 -4.90 -19.07
CA THR A 320 0.48 -5.98 -18.10
C THR A 320 1.81 -5.83 -17.36
N GLY A 321 1.87 -6.33 -16.13
CA GLY A 321 3.13 -6.45 -15.35
C GLY A 321 3.63 -5.14 -14.70
N GLY A 322 2.79 -4.11 -14.65
CA GLY A 322 3.05 -2.88 -13.90
C GLY A 322 1.76 -2.33 -13.28
N ASN A 323 1.91 -1.38 -12.34
CA ASN A 323 0.77 -0.70 -11.71
C ASN A 323 0.09 0.23 -12.72
N ALA A 324 -1.24 0.14 -12.79
CA ALA A 324 -2.08 1.02 -13.57
C ALA A 324 -2.81 1.98 -12.64
N HIS A 325 -2.55 3.27 -12.81
CA HIS A 325 -3.31 4.32 -12.16
C HIS A 325 -4.66 4.49 -12.87
N MET A 326 -5.75 4.63 -12.10
CA MET A 326 -7.11 4.80 -12.62
C MET A 326 -7.84 5.89 -11.83
N ALA A 327 -7.87 7.10 -12.40
CA ALA A 327 -8.47 8.29 -11.82
C ALA A 327 -9.89 8.51 -12.34
N PHE A 328 -10.87 8.54 -11.44
CA PHE A 328 -12.25 8.89 -11.78
C PHE A 328 -12.54 10.33 -11.37
N THR A 329 -13.03 11.15 -12.30
CA THR A 329 -13.50 12.51 -12.01
C THR A 329 -15.02 12.58 -12.16
N ILE A 330 -15.71 13.01 -11.10
CA ILE A 330 -17.17 13.10 -11.04
C ILE A 330 -17.60 14.56 -11.09
N SER A 331 -18.53 14.87 -12.00
CA SER A 331 -19.14 16.19 -12.14
C SER A 331 -20.66 16.10 -12.34
N LYS A 332 -21.38 17.17 -12.04
CA LYS A 332 -22.81 17.33 -12.28
C LYS A 332 -23.07 18.72 -12.85
N ASP A 333 -23.78 18.79 -13.98
CA ASP A 333 -24.06 20.05 -14.67
C ASP A 333 -22.78 20.89 -14.95
N GLY A 334 -21.67 20.21 -15.26
CA GLY A 334 -20.36 20.82 -15.50
C GLY A 334 -19.60 21.28 -14.24
N LYS A 335 -20.16 21.07 -13.03
CA LYS A 335 -19.51 21.41 -11.76
C LYS A 335 -18.91 20.17 -11.10
N PRO A 336 -17.69 20.25 -10.53
CA PRO A 336 -17.10 19.13 -9.79
C PRO A 336 -17.95 18.72 -8.58
N VAL A 337 -18.11 17.43 -8.34
CA VAL A 337 -18.82 16.90 -7.16
C VAL A 337 -17.83 16.71 -6.02
N THR A 338 -17.82 17.63 -5.05
CA THR A 338 -16.97 17.58 -3.84
C THR A 338 -17.70 17.05 -2.61
N THR A 339 -18.88 16.45 -2.82
CA THR A 339 -19.77 15.95 -1.77
C THR A 339 -19.94 14.44 -1.84
N LEU A 340 -19.00 13.72 -2.46
CA LEU A 340 -19.02 12.26 -2.48
C LEU A 340 -18.97 11.75 -1.05
N ARG A 341 -19.76 10.74 -0.73
CA ARG A 341 -19.76 10.12 0.59
C ARG A 341 -19.12 8.73 0.51
N PRO A 342 -18.60 8.21 1.63
CA PRO A 342 -18.20 6.82 1.70
C PRO A 342 -19.36 5.90 1.30
N TYR A 343 -19.02 4.87 0.53
CA TYR A 343 -19.86 3.72 0.26
C TYR A 343 -19.05 2.50 0.67
N LEU A 344 -19.58 1.67 1.57
CA LEU A 344 -18.86 0.50 2.10
C LEU A 344 -17.49 0.90 2.68
N GLY A 345 -17.44 1.98 3.47
CA GLY A 345 -16.22 2.45 4.13
C GLY A 345 -15.20 3.21 3.26
N ALA A 346 -15.37 3.32 1.93
CA ALA A 346 -14.43 4.00 1.03
C ALA A 346 -15.10 5.01 0.09
N MET A 347 -14.33 5.97 -0.44
CA MET A 347 -14.86 7.03 -1.35
C MET A 347 -15.25 6.51 -2.75
N GLY A 348 -14.89 5.28 -3.07
CA GLY A 348 -15.36 4.58 -4.25
C GLY A 348 -14.93 3.12 -4.23
N HIS A 349 -15.56 2.32 -5.07
CA HIS A 349 -15.22 0.91 -5.28
C HIS A 349 -14.99 0.66 -6.76
N LEU A 350 -13.98 -0.14 -7.09
CA LEU A 350 -13.65 -0.47 -8.47
C LEU A 350 -13.53 -1.98 -8.65
N VAL A 351 -14.35 -2.51 -9.55
CA VAL A 351 -14.33 -3.91 -9.96
C VAL A 351 -13.95 -3.97 -11.42
N ILE A 352 -13.01 -4.84 -11.78
CA ILE A 352 -12.54 -5.00 -13.16
C ILE A 352 -12.50 -6.49 -13.52
N ILE A 353 -13.08 -6.84 -14.66
CA ILE A 353 -13.15 -8.24 -15.14
C ILE A 353 -12.68 -8.30 -16.59
N SER A 354 -11.83 -9.27 -16.93
CA SER A 354 -11.44 -9.51 -18.33
C SER A 354 -12.63 -10.00 -19.15
N GLN A 355 -12.64 -9.72 -20.46
CA GLN A 355 -13.73 -10.13 -21.36
C GLN A 355 -14.03 -11.65 -21.32
N ASP A 356 -13.03 -12.48 -21.05
CA ASP A 356 -13.19 -13.93 -20.92
C ASP A 356 -13.57 -14.40 -19.50
N GLY A 357 -13.66 -13.47 -18.54
CA GLY A 357 -14.01 -13.72 -17.14
C GLY A 357 -12.92 -14.39 -16.31
N THR A 358 -11.71 -14.57 -16.85
CA THR A 358 -10.61 -15.30 -16.20
C THR A 358 -9.79 -14.42 -15.25
N GLN A 359 -9.89 -13.10 -15.37
CA GLN A 359 -9.20 -12.14 -14.51
C GLN A 359 -10.24 -11.30 -13.78
N PHE A 360 -10.02 -11.13 -12.48
CA PHE A 360 -10.84 -10.32 -11.60
C PHE A 360 -9.93 -9.44 -10.76
N VAL A 361 -10.22 -8.14 -10.73
CA VAL A 361 -9.51 -7.15 -9.92
C VAL A 361 -10.53 -6.40 -9.09
N HIS A 362 -10.35 -6.42 -7.78
CA HIS A 362 -11.02 -5.51 -6.86
C HIS A 362 -9.97 -4.49 -6.41
N ALA A 363 -10.21 -3.22 -6.71
CA ALA A 363 -9.29 -2.13 -6.37
C ALA A 363 -9.98 -1.14 -5.43
N HIS A 364 -9.19 -0.65 -4.47
CA HIS A 364 -9.59 0.38 -3.52
C HIS A 364 -8.94 1.71 -3.85
N PRO A 365 -9.61 2.82 -3.50
CA PRO A 365 -9.08 4.11 -3.83
C PRO A 365 -7.85 4.44 -2.97
N HIS A 366 -6.87 5.10 -3.56
CA HIS A 366 -5.73 5.65 -2.84
C HIS A 366 -6.20 6.76 -1.91
N GLU A 367 -5.85 6.66 -0.64
CA GLU A 367 -6.14 7.72 0.33
C GLU A 367 -4.93 8.65 0.46
N GLY A 368 -4.90 9.72 -0.34
CA GLY A 368 -3.93 10.79 -0.21
C GLY A 368 -4.16 11.97 -1.16
N GLY A 369 -4.46 13.16 -0.62
CA GLY A 369 -4.28 14.45 -1.31
C GLY A 369 -5.44 15.45 -1.20
N GLU A 370 -5.15 16.55 -0.48
CA GLU A 370 -5.81 17.86 -0.28
C GLU A 370 -6.92 18.36 -1.23
N HIS A 371 -7.84 19.17 -0.65
CA HIS A 371 -8.60 20.36 -1.15
C HIS A 371 -10.04 20.36 -0.56
N GLY A 372 -10.63 21.41 0.03
CA GLY A 372 -10.24 22.80 0.31
C GLY A 372 -11.37 23.55 1.05
N THR A 373 -10.97 24.52 1.89
CA THR A 373 -11.61 25.80 2.28
C THR A 373 -13.10 25.93 2.69
N GLY A 374 -13.30 26.53 3.88
CA GLY A 374 -14.52 27.23 4.34
C GLY A 374 -15.12 26.55 5.58
N GLY A 375 -15.26 27.13 6.77
CA GLY A 375 -15.46 28.52 7.16
C GLY A 375 -16.76 28.59 7.99
N HIS A 376 -16.66 29.12 9.22
CA HIS A 376 -17.71 29.62 10.13
C HIS A 376 -17.93 28.91 11.48
N ASP A 377 -17.46 29.65 12.49
CA ASP A 377 -18.17 30.18 13.66
C ASP A 377 -18.41 29.34 14.91
N ALA A 378 -17.96 29.99 15.99
CA ALA A 378 -17.93 29.59 17.38
C ALA A 378 -19.29 29.67 18.06
N HIS A 379 -19.53 28.73 18.98
CA HIS A 379 -20.15 28.92 20.30
C HIS A 379 -19.70 27.68 21.12
N GLY A 380 -19.32 27.71 22.38
CA GLY A 380 -19.38 28.62 23.52
C GLY A 380 -19.13 27.71 24.73
N GLY A 381 -18.28 28.11 25.66
CA GLY A 381 -17.85 27.25 26.77
C GLY A 381 -18.94 26.95 27.81
N HIS A 382 -18.69 25.97 28.69
CA HIS A 382 -18.92 26.09 30.14
C HIS A 382 -18.36 24.90 30.93
N ASP A 383 -18.05 25.21 32.19
CA ASP A 383 -17.37 24.49 33.26
C ASP A 383 -17.93 23.13 33.73
N ALA A 384 -16.98 22.37 34.30
CA ALA A 384 -17.00 21.54 35.52
C ALA A 384 -18.25 20.73 35.94
N GLY A 385 -17.99 19.44 36.22
CA GLY A 385 -18.45 18.82 37.47
C GLY A 385 -19.21 17.48 37.37
N GLY A 386 -18.55 16.40 37.80
CA GLY A 386 -19.14 15.47 38.77
C GLY A 386 -20.03 14.31 38.31
N ALA A 387 -19.45 13.10 38.44
CA ALA A 387 -20.00 11.88 39.04
C ALA A 387 -21.09 11.03 38.33
N ASP A 388 -20.71 9.76 38.20
CA ASP A 388 -21.50 8.52 38.27
C ASP A 388 -22.62 8.25 37.27
N ALA A 389 -22.30 7.40 36.27
CA ALA A 389 -23.24 6.44 35.72
C ALA A 389 -22.53 5.16 35.24
N LYS A 390 -22.90 4.03 35.85
CA LYS A 390 -22.72 2.67 35.30
C LYS A 390 -23.18 2.63 33.84
N LYS A 391 -22.45 1.92 32.97
CA LYS A 391 -23.00 0.84 32.11
C LYS A 391 -21.99 0.22 31.15
N ASP A 392 -22.15 -1.09 31.05
CA ASP A 392 -22.09 -1.94 29.87
C ASP A 392 -20.75 -2.18 29.14
N ASP A 393 -20.49 -3.47 29.01
CA ASP A 393 -19.54 -4.13 28.13
C ASP A 393 -19.56 -3.50 26.73
N HIS A 394 -18.42 -3.42 26.02
CA HIS A 394 -18.33 -3.77 24.60
C HIS A 394 -16.88 -3.69 24.08
N ALA A 395 -16.58 -4.67 23.23
CA ALA A 395 -15.36 -4.85 22.46
C ALA A 395 -15.17 -3.75 21.40
N GLY A 396 -13.92 -3.53 20.97
CA GLY A 396 -13.61 -2.67 19.82
C GLY A 396 -12.15 -2.81 19.38
N HIS A 397 -11.93 -3.56 18.31
CA HIS A 397 -10.67 -3.68 17.58
C HIS A 397 -10.54 -2.50 16.60
N GLY A 398 -9.38 -1.83 16.57
CA GLY A 398 -9.13 -0.66 15.73
C GLY A 398 -8.44 -1.00 14.41
N SER A 399 -9.22 -1.25 13.37
CA SER A 399 -8.86 -0.96 11.98
C SER A 399 -8.73 0.57 11.81
N ALA A 400 -8.14 1.06 10.70
CA ALA A 400 -8.39 2.44 10.28
C ALA A 400 -9.90 2.68 10.35
N ALA A 401 -10.32 3.68 11.12
CA ALA A 401 -11.73 3.85 11.43
C ALA A 401 -12.49 4.03 10.11
N PRO A 402 -13.58 3.26 9.86
CA PRO A 402 -14.40 3.47 8.68
C PRO A 402 -14.77 4.95 8.60
N LYS A 403 -14.61 5.55 7.41
CA LYS A 403 -14.97 6.95 7.22
C LYS A 403 -16.43 7.11 7.59
N THR A 404 -16.68 7.92 8.62
CA THR A 404 -18.04 8.10 9.11
C THR A 404 -18.88 8.71 8.00
N ALA A 405 -20.18 8.43 8.03
CA ALA A 405 -21.20 9.02 7.18
C ALA A 405 -21.08 10.57 7.00
N ALA A 406 -20.40 11.26 7.92
CA ALA A 406 -20.21 12.71 7.88
C ALA A 406 -19.06 13.19 6.96
N GLN A 407 -18.12 12.32 6.57
CA GLN A 407 -17.01 12.71 5.70
C GLN A 407 -17.48 12.83 4.24
N THR A 408 -17.05 13.89 3.56
CA THR A 408 -17.29 14.10 2.13
C THR A 408 -15.96 14.25 1.37
N GLY A 409 -15.93 13.85 0.11
CA GLY A 409 -14.74 13.94 -0.76
C GLY A 409 -15.09 14.18 -2.23
N GLY A 410 -14.13 13.89 -3.11
CA GLY A 410 -14.21 14.20 -4.54
C GLY A 410 -13.57 15.55 -4.89
N PRO A 411 -13.57 15.94 -6.18
CA PRO A 411 -14.27 15.31 -7.30
C PRO A 411 -13.53 14.14 -7.94
N LYS A 412 -12.28 13.92 -7.51
CA LYS A 412 -11.41 12.86 -8.02
C LYS A 412 -11.36 11.70 -7.03
N VAL A 413 -11.39 10.48 -7.54
CA VAL A 413 -11.18 9.24 -6.80
C VAL A 413 -10.19 8.39 -7.57
N ASP A 414 -9.02 8.17 -6.99
CA ASP A 414 -7.88 7.51 -7.62
C ASP A 414 -7.79 6.04 -7.17
N PHE A 415 -7.53 5.12 -8.09
CA PHE A 415 -7.34 3.69 -7.80
C PHE A 415 -6.03 3.19 -8.39
N GLU A 416 -5.47 2.14 -7.80
CA GLU A 416 -4.38 1.36 -8.40
C GLU A 416 -4.86 -0.06 -8.75
N ALA A 417 -4.55 -0.52 -9.96
CA ALA A 417 -4.86 -1.86 -10.43
C ALA A 417 -3.64 -2.53 -11.05
N HIS A 418 -3.57 -3.86 -10.99
CA HIS A 418 -2.50 -4.64 -11.61
C HIS A 418 -3.09 -5.70 -12.55
N PHE A 419 -2.46 -5.90 -13.72
CA PHE A 419 -2.97 -6.80 -14.76
C PHE A 419 -1.92 -7.82 -15.18
N LYS A 420 -2.27 -9.11 -15.12
CA LYS A 420 -1.38 -10.21 -15.56
C LYS A 420 -1.51 -10.53 -17.04
N GLN A 421 -2.71 -10.39 -17.59
CA GLN A 421 -3.01 -10.81 -18.96
C GLN A 421 -3.43 -9.63 -19.84
N PRO A 422 -2.91 -9.54 -21.08
CA PRO A 422 -3.37 -8.54 -22.03
C PRO A 422 -4.77 -8.92 -22.51
N GLY A 423 -5.58 -7.93 -22.86
CA GLY A 423 -6.93 -8.16 -23.35
C GLY A 423 -7.85 -6.97 -23.14
N THR A 424 -9.11 -7.17 -23.48
CA THR A 424 -10.18 -6.21 -23.19
C THR A 424 -10.72 -6.47 -21.79
N TYR A 425 -10.85 -5.41 -21.00
CA TYR A 425 -11.38 -5.46 -19.65
C TYR A 425 -12.59 -4.53 -19.53
N LYS A 426 -13.52 -4.91 -18.64
CA LYS A 426 -14.62 -4.05 -18.22
C LYS A 426 -14.49 -3.73 -16.75
N ALA A 427 -14.50 -2.45 -16.43
CA ALA A 427 -14.54 -1.93 -15.08
C ALA A 427 -15.94 -1.42 -14.72
N TRP A 428 -16.29 -1.45 -13.45
CA TRP A 428 -17.44 -0.76 -12.86
C TRP A 428 -16.94 0.04 -11.66
N GLY A 429 -16.93 1.37 -11.80
CA GLY A 429 -16.65 2.29 -10.70
C GLY A 429 -17.93 2.63 -9.95
N GLN A 430 -17.93 2.54 -8.63
CA GLN A 430 -19.08 2.82 -7.78
C GLN A 430 -18.82 4.00 -6.85
N PHE A 431 -19.70 5.00 -6.87
CA PHE A 431 -19.54 6.26 -6.12
C PHE A 431 -20.86 6.68 -5.45
N ASN A 432 -20.86 6.93 -4.14
CA ASN A 432 -22.03 7.45 -3.45
C ASN A 432 -22.10 8.97 -3.59
N VAL A 433 -22.97 9.42 -4.50
CA VAL A 433 -23.29 10.82 -4.77
C VAL A 433 -24.51 11.30 -3.98
N GLY A 434 -25.01 10.47 -3.07
CA GLY A 434 -26.18 10.74 -2.25
C GLY A 434 -25.90 11.71 -1.12
N THR A 435 -26.94 11.92 -0.31
CA THR A 435 -26.92 12.75 0.90
C THR A 435 -26.84 11.88 2.14
N ALA A 436 -26.65 12.47 3.33
CA ALA A 436 -26.71 11.76 4.61
C ALA A 436 -27.99 10.94 4.79
N GLU A 437 -29.11 11.48 4.30
CA GLU A 437 -30.45 10.95 4.48
C GLU A 437 -30.85 9.95 3.40
N LYS A 438 -30.22 10.04 2.21
CA LYS A 438 -30.53 9.20 1.07
C LYS A 438 -29.28 8.85 0.28
N GLU A 439 -28.85 7.60 0.41
CA GLU A 439 -27.78 7.02 -0.39
C GLU A 439 -28.18 6.99 -1.88
N GLN A 440 -27.23 7.33 -2.74
CA GLN A 440 -27.36 7.19 -4.19
C GLN A 440 -26.01 6.72 -4.74
N VAL A 441 -25.91 5.44 -5.11
CA VAL A 441 -24.70 4.87 -5.68
C VAL A 441 -24.78 4.94 -7.20
N LEU A 442 -23.85 5.66 -7.82
CA LEU A 442 -23.60 5.57 -9.26
C LEU A 442 -22.74 4.36 -9.53
N THR A 443 -23.16 3.48 -10.44
CA THR A 443 -22.33 2.40 -10.97
C THR A 443 -22.03 2.69 -12.44
N VAL A 444 -20.78 3.05 -12.73
CA VAL A 444 -20.37 3.51 -14.06
C VAL A 444 -19.46 2.48 -14.72
N PRO A 445 -19.91 1.83 -15.80
CA PRO A 445 -19.08 0.86 -16.50
C PRO A 445 -18.06 1.58 -17.38
N PHE A 446 -16.84 1.07 -17.53
CA PHE A 446 -15.86 1.50 -18.55
C PHE A 446 -15.24 0.28 -19.21
N THR A 447 -14.91 0.37 -20.49
CA THR A 447 -14.21 -0.70 -21.22
C THR A 447 -12.92 -0.16 -21.80
N PHE A 448 -11.82 -0.86 -21.52
CA PHE A 448 -10.48 -0.49 -21.96
C PHE A 448 -9.67 -1.70 -22.39
N THR A 449 -8.55 -1.44 -23.06
CA THR A 449 -7.60 -2.46 -23.47
C THR A 449 -6.39 -2.42 -22.55
N VAL A 450 -5.99 -3.58 -22.05
CA VAL A 450 -4.69 -3.81 -21.44
C VAL A 450 -3.78 -4.38 -22.51
N GLU A 451 -2.76 -3.63 -22.88
CA GLU A 451 -1.74 -4.08 -23.83
C GLU A 451 -0.78 -5.06 -23.15
N LYS A 452 -0.18 -5.93 -23.96
CA LYS A 452 0.94 -6.74 -23.48
C LYS A 452 2.07 -5.78 -23.15
N GLY A 453 2.37 -5.63 -21.87
CA GLY A 453 3.59 -4.95 -21.44
C GLY A 453 4.82 -5.70 -21.97
N PRO A 454 6.01 -5.08 -21.95
CA PRO A 454 7.22 -5.90 -21.96
C PRO A 454 7.03 -6.95 -20.87
N ILE A 455 7.32 -8.23 -21.15
CA ILE A 455 7.42 -9.25 -20.10
C ILE A 455 8.17 -8.54 -18.97
N SER A 456 7.57 -8.44 -17.77
CA SER A 456 8.26 -7.86 -16.60
C SER A 456 9.70 -8.35 -16.70
N ALA A 457 10.66 -7.44 -16.85
CA ALA A 457 11.99 -7.75 -17.37
C ALA A 457 12.44 -9.15 -16.89
N ALA A 458 12.96 -10.00 -17.80
CA ALA A 458 13.24 -11.41 -17.48
C ALA A 458 13.75 -11.57 -16.04
N PRO A 459 13.11 -12.44 -15.21
CA PRO A 459 13.37 -12.45 -13.79
C PRO A 459 14.87 -12.54 -13.53
N VAL A 460 15.37 -11.65 -12.67
CA VAL A 460 16.82 -11.48 -12.47
C VAL A 460 17.46 -12.71 -11.83
N ASN A 461 16.64 -13.54 -11.18
CA ASN A 461 17.02 -14.80 -10.57
C ASN A 461 16.61 -16.01 -11.44
N LYS A 462 17.45 -17.05 -11.46
CA LYS A 462 17.20 -18.31 -12.20
C LYS A 462 16.58 -19.41 -11.34
N VAL A 463 16.67 -19.29 -10.01
CA VAL A 463 16.06 -20.22 -9.04
C VAL A 463 15.09 -19.49 -8.12
N CYS A 464 14.05 -20.19 -7.68
CA CYS A 464 12.98 -19.69 -6.84
C CYS A 464 13.56 -19.32 -5.46
N PRO A 465 13.33 -18.09 -4.94
CA PRO A 465 13.81 -17.67 -3.63
C PRO A 465 13.27 -18.48 -2.45
N MET A 466 12.20 -19.26 -2.68
CA MET A 466 11.55 -20.05 -1.66
C MET A 466 12.04 -21.50 -1.62
N THR A 467 12.37 -22.09 -2.78
CA THR A 467 12.61 -23.54 -2.90
C THR A 467 13.89 -23.91 -3.63
N GLY A 468 14.57 -22.96 -4.27
CA GLY A 468 15.72 -23.24 -5.14
C GLY A 468 15.37 -23.98 -6.44
N ASP A 469 14.09 -24.15 -6.76
CA ASP A 469 13.64 -24.72 -8.05
C ASP A 469 13.74 -23.73 -9.20
N VAL A 470 13.78 -24.22 -10.44
CA VAL A 470 13.88 -23.34 -11.61
C VAL A 470 12.67 -22.41 -11.64
N VAL A 471 12.92 -21.12 -11.88
CA VAL A 471 11.84 -20.12 -11.94
C VAL A 471 10.96 -20.33 -13.16
N ASN A 472 9.68 -20.03 -12.98
CA ASN A 472 8.70 -19.94 -14.03
C ASN A 472 8.40 -18.46 -14.30
N ALA A 473 8.59 -18.02 -15.54
CA ALA A 473 8.40 -16.63 -15.95
C ALA A 473 6.95 -16.11 -15.82
N PHE A 474 5.98 -16.98 -15.53
CA PHE A 474 4.59 -16.60 -15.25
C PHE A 474 4.32 -16.25 -13.77
N HIS A 475 5.25 -16.57 -12.86
CA HIS A 475 5.13 -16.26 -11.44
C HIS A 475 6.23 -15.29 -11.05
N THR A 476 5.90 -13.99 -11.06
CA THR A 476 6.86 -12.92 -10.74
C THR A 476 6.33 -11.93 -9.71
N ARG A 477 7.26 -11.20 -9.07
CA ARG A 477 7.00 -10.03 -8.23
C ARG A 477 8.00 -8.93 -8.56
N ASP A 478 7.59 -7.67 -8.39
CA ASP A 478 8.57 -6.60 -8.28
C ASP A 478 9.13 -6.58 -6.86
N PHE A 479 10.45 -6.49 -6.73
CA PHE A 479 11.10 -6.21 -5.48
C PHE A 479 12.26 -5.24 -5.73
N LYS A 480 12.15 -4.04 -5.13
CA LYS A 480 13.12 -2.94 -5.31
C LYS A 480 13.35 -2.58 -6.79
N GLY A 481 12.30 -2.62 -7.61
CA GLY A 481 12.37 -2.31 -9.04
C GLY A 481 12.98 -3.42 -9.91
N GLN A 482 13.15 -4.62 -9.36
CA GLN A 482 13.63 -5.79 -10.08
C GLN A 482 12.57 -6.88 -10.11
N THR A 483 12.44 -7.54 -11.27
CA THR A 483 11.52 -8.67 -11.42
C THR A 483 12.13 -9.93 -10.81
N VAL A 484 11.48 -10.45 -9.77
CA VAL A 484 11.83 -11.72 -9.10
C VAL A 484 10.94 -12.83 -9.63
N GLY A 485 11.51 -13.96 -10.06
CA GLY A 485 10.80 -15.14 -10.53
C GLY A 485 10.63 -16.23 -9.47
N PHE A 486 9.55 -16.99 -9.54
CA PHE A 486 9.22 -18.10 -8.63
C PHE A 486 8.90 -19.36 -9.41
N CYS A 487 9.11 -20.55 -8.83
CA CYS A 487 8.83 -21.82 -9.52
C CYS A 487 7.32 -22.07 -9.72
N ASP A 488 6.49 -21.56 -8.80
CA ASP A 488 5.04 -21.65 -8.81
C ASP A 488 4.38 -20.43 -8.14
N GLY A 489 3.05 -20.38 -8.15
CA GLY A 489 2.27 -19.32 -7.50
C GLY A 489 2.34 -19.35 -5.98
N ASP A 490 2.47 -20.52 -5.35
CA ASP A 490 2.51 -20.66 -3.89
C ASP A 490 3.80 -20.08 -3.30
N CYS A 491 4.92 -20.22 -4.02
CA CYS A 491 6.18 -19.59 -3.67
C CYS A 491 6.10 -18.06 -3.76
N ALA A 492 5.41 -17.53 -4.78
CA ALA A 492 5.17 -16.10 -4.88
C ALA A 492 4.26 -15.58 -3.73
N LEU A 493 3.26 -16.35 -3.31
CA LEU A 493 2.40 -16.00 -2.17
C LEU A 493 3.15 -16.06 -0.83
N ARG A 494 4.00 -17.08 -0.63
CA ARG A 494 4.84 -17.16 0.57
C ARG A 494 5.84 -16.02 0.64
N TRP A 495 6.35 -15.58 -0.51
CA TRP A 495 7.19 -14.39 -0.62
C TRP A 495 6.45 -13.10 -0.22
N ASP A 496 5.18 -12.99 -0.60
CA ASP A 496 4.34 -11.84 -0.23
C ASP A 496 4.12 -11.74 1.30
N GLY A 497 4.22 -12.85 2.03
CA GLY A 497 4.14 -12.87 3.49
C GLY A 497 5.44 -12.54 4.25
N LEU A 498 6.56 -12.35 3.54
CA LEU A 498 7.86 -12.04 4.16
C LEU A 498 8.05 -10.53 4.33
N ASN A 499 8.80 -10.15 5.37
CA ASN A 499 9.25 -8.77 5.51
C ASN A 499 10.38 -8.44 4.51
N ASP A 500 10.69 -7.16 4.33
CA ASP A 500 11.68 -6.71 3.34
C ASP A 500 13.10 -7.23 3.60
N GLU A 501 13.48 -7.47 4.85
CA GLU A 501 14.80 -8.04 5.22
C GLU A 501 14.89 -9.52 4.81
N GLU A 502 13.84 -10.29 5.09
CA GLU A 502 13.73 -11.70 4.68
C GLU A 502 13.62 -11.84 3.16
N ARG A 503 12.86 -10.97 2.51
CA ARG A 503 12.79 -10.88 1.04
C ARG A 503 14.15 -10.56 0.47
N MET A 504 14.87 -9.58 1.00
CA MET A 504 16.21 -9.23 0.52
C MET A 504 17.18 -10.41 0.67
N ALA A 505 17.20 -11.08 1.83
CA ALA A 505 18.07 -12.23 2.04
C ALA A 505 17.78 -13.38 1.06
N LYS A 506 16.49 -13.68 0.82
CA LYS A 506 16.08 -14.70 -0.15
C LYS A 506 16.28 -14.27 -1.60
N PHE A 507 16.10 -12.98 -1.89
CA PHE A 507 16.33 -12.39 -3.20
C PHE A 507 17.78 -12.60 -3.63
N VAL A 508 18.70 -12.23 -2.73
CA VAL A 508 20.14 -12.38 -2.92
C VAL A 508 20.50 -13.84 -3.12
N ALA A 509 19.97 -14.75 -2.28
CA ALA A 509 20.18 -16.19 -2.45
C ALA A 509 19.62 -16.75 -3.77
N ALA A 510 18.54 -16.18 -4.29
CA ALA A 510 17.92 -16.60 -5.55
C ALA A 510 18.72 -16.13 -6.77
N ILE A 511 19.23 -14.90 -6.73
CA ILE A 511 20.12 -14.36 -7.76
C ILE A 511 21.43 -15.14 -7.78
N ALA A 512 22.00 -15.44 -6.62
CA ALA A 512 23.23 -16.21 -6.47
C ALA A 512 23.07 -17.72 -6.79
N GLY A 513 21.85 -18.21 -7.04
CA GLY A 513 21.61 -19.64 -7.26
C GLY A 513 21.82 -20.50 -6.01
N SER A 514 21.93 -19.89 -4.82
CA SER A 514 22.29 -20.53 -3.56
C SER A 514 21.08 -20.83 -2.67
N THR A 515 19.86 -20.62 -3.17
CA THR A 515 18.64 -20.94 -2.43
C THR A 515 18.57 -22.45 -2.15
N PRO A 516 18.48 -22.88 -0.89
CA PRO A 516 18.42 -24.30 -0.55
C PRO A 516 17.22 -25.01 -1.17
N LYS A 517 17.45 -26.20 -1.73
CA LYS A 517 16.38 -27.08 -2.20
C LYS A 517 15.46 -27.44 -1.05
N THR A 518 14.21 -27.00 -1.13
CA THR A 518 13.18 -27.32 -0.12
C THR A 518 11.94 -27.87 -0.81
N PRO A 519 11.41 -29.02 -0.35
CA PRO A 519 10.18 -29.60 -0.91
C PRO A 519 9.00 -28.63 -0.78
N HIS A 520 8.10 -28.61 -1.78
CA HIS A 520 6.83 -27.90 -1.66
C HIS A 520 6.04 -28.44 -0.47
N GLY A 521 5.62 -27.55 0.44
CA GLY A 521 4.84 -27.91 1.63
C GLY A 521 5.61 -28.01 2.96
N ALA A 522 6.92 -27.76 3.01
CA ALA A 522 7.63 -27.69 4.28
C ALA A 522 7.35 -26.35 5.01
N GLN A 523 6.60 -26.41 6.12
CA GLN A 523 6.52 -25.30 7.09
C GLN A 523 7.88 -25.12 7.81
N PRO A 524 8.26 -23.89 8.20
CA PRO A 524 9.46 -23.66 8.96
C PRO A 524 9.23 -24.06 10.43
N GLY A 525 9.87 -25.16 10.86
CA GLY A 525 9.97 -25.50 12.29
C GLY A 525 9.72 -26.96 12.63
N ALA A 526 10.67 -27.84 12.34
CA ALA A 526 10.87 -29.08 13.07
C ALA A 526 12.33 -29.51 12.92
N GLY A 527 13.13 -29.32 13.98
CA GLY A 527 14.44 -29.93 14.05
C GLY A 527 14.31 -31.44 14.21
N HIS A 528 15.16 -32.21 13.53
CA HIS A 528 15.74 -33.43 14.08
C HIS A 528 17.03 -33.82 13.35
N SER A 529 17.90 -34.45 14.15
CA SER A 529 19.27 -34.89 13.96
C SER A 529 19.42 -36.24 13.25
N GLY A 530 20.63 -36.50 12.72
CA GLY A 530 21.20 -37.82 12.40
C GLY A 530 21.25 -38.07 10.90
N SER A 531 22.39 -38.07 10.19
CA SER A 531 23.69 -38.79 10.31
C SER A 531 23.83 -39.79 9.14
N ASP A 532 24.96 -39.62 8.44
CA ASP A 532 25.80 -40.61 7.76
C ASP A 532 25.66 -40.93 6.26
N HIS A 533 26.73 -40.53 5.55
CA HIS A 533 27.51 -41.22 4.48
C HIS A 533 26.84 -41.49 3.10
N ALA A 534 27.48 -41.34 1.93
CA ALA A 534 28.86 -41.12 1.50
C ALA A 534 28.92 -40.69 0.00
N GLY A 535 29.94 -39.90 -0.36
CA GLY A 535 30.84 -40.10 -1.51
C GLY A 535 30.39 -39.93 -2.98
N GLY A 536 31.03 -38.96 -3.67
CA GLY A 536 31.38 -38.94 -5.11
C GLY A 536 30.26 -38.56 -6.09
N ASP A 537 30.40 -37.65 -7.07
CA ASP A 537 31.58 -37.11 -7.74
C ASP A 537 31.36 -35.68 -8.25
N ASP A 538 32.49 -34.98 -8.35
CA ASP A 538 32.70 -33.58 -8.70
C ASP A 538 32.30 -33.20 -10.14
N ALA A 539 31.37 -32.25 -10.26
CA ALA A 539 31.26 -31.41 -11.46
C ALA A 539 31.04 -29.95 -11.04
N MET A 540 32.03 -29.10 -11.31
CA MET A 540 31.91 -27.66 -11.16
C MET A 540 30.83 -27.14 -12.12
N PRO A 541 29.84 -26.36 -11.68
CA PRO A 541 28.92 -25.70 -12.58
C PRO A 541 29.67 -24.72 -13.49
N ALA A 542 29.24 -24.60 -14.75
CA ALA A 542 29.81 -23.65 -15.69
C ALA A 542 29.61 -22.20 -15.19
N GLY A 543 30.67 -21.39 -15.29
CA GLY A 543 30.67 -19.98 -14.86
C GLY A 543 29.69 -19.10 -15.64
N VAL A 544 29.45 -17.90 -15.09
CA VAL A 544 28.79 -16.77 -15.78
C VAL A 544 29.42 -16.52 -17.15
N ASP A 545 28.64 -15.95 -18.09
CA ASP A 545 29.16 -15.56 -19.40
C ASP A 545 30.42 -14.70 -19.19
N ALA A 546 31.52 -15.08 -19.85
CA ALA A 546 32.82 -14.44 -19.71
C ALA A 546 32.78 -12.94 -20.06
N ALA A 547 31.78 -12.49 -20.81
CA ALA A 547 31.55 -11.07 -21.10
C ALA A 547 31.01 -10.29 -19.88
N GLU A 548 30.07 -10.87 -19.12
CA GLU A 548 29.44 -10.23 -17.97
C GLU A 548 30.38 -10.20 -16.76
N GLU A 549 31.13 -11.28 -16.52
CA GLU A 549 32.17 -11.33 -15.48
C GLU A 549 33.26 -10.27 -15.75
N ARG A 550 33.70 -10.14 -17.00
CA ARG A 550 34.68 -9.10 -17.37
C ARG A 550 34.12 -7.69 -17.21
N ALA A 551 32.85 -7.45 -17.51
CA ALA A 551 32.21 -6.14 -17.31
C ALA A 551 32.16 -5.75 -15.81
N LEU A 552 31.87 -6.71 -14.93
CA LEU A 552 31.86 -6.51 -13.49
C LEU A 552 33.25 -6.10 -12.96
N TYR A 553 34.30 -6.80 -13.38
CA TYR A 553 35.65 -6.64 -12.83
C TYR A 553 36.52 -5.59 -13.51
N LEU A 554 36.31 -5.31 -14.79
CA LEU A 554 37.18 -4.44 -15.60
C LEU A 554 36.58 -3.06 -15.89
N THR A 555 35.42 -2.76 -15.31
CA THR A 555 34.79 -1.43 -15.38
C THR A 555 34.65 -0.86 -13.96
N PRO A 556 35.10 0.38 -13.68
CA PRO A 556 34.91 1.00 -12.37
C PRO A 556 33.42 1.26 -12.06
N GLY A 557 33.07 1.40 -10.79
CA GLY A 557 31.74 1.78 -10.33
C GLY A 557 31.66 1.89 -8.80
N GLY A 558 30.80 2.77 -8.28
CA GLY A 558 30.70 3.01 -6.84
C GLY A 558 32.05 3.31 -6.19
N ILE A 559 32.43 2.53 -5.17
CA ILE A 559 33.75 2.64 -4.52
C ILE A 559 34.82 1.71 -5.13
N TYR A 560 34.47 0.92 -6.16
CA TYR A 560 35.42 0.10 -6.91
C TYR A 560 36.00 0.90 -8.08
N THR A 561 37.28 1.29 -7.95
CA THR A 561 37.93 2.29 -8.81
C THR A 561 38.84 1.66 -9.86
N GLU A 562 39.28 2.45 -10.86
CA GLU A 562 40.32 2.01 -11.80
C GLU A 562 41.64 1.62 -11.11
N ALA A 563 41.95 2.28 -9.99
CA ALA A 563 43.11 1.94 -9.17
C ALA A 563 42.95 0.54 -8.55
N ASP A 564 41.75 0.18 -8.10
CA ASP A 564 41.43 -1.16 -7.58
C ASP A 564 41.52 -2.22 -8.69
N ILE A 565 41.02 -1.93 -9.90
CA ILE A 565 41.12 -2.82 -11.07
C ILE A 565 42.59 -3.12 -11.38
N LYS A 566 43.43 -2.08 -11.40
CA LYS A 566 44.88 -2.23 -11.62
C LYS A 566 45.55 -2.99 -10.46
N ALA A 567 45.19 -2.68 -9.22
CA ALA A 567 45.75 -3.33 -8.03
C ALA A 567 45.36 -4.82 -7.94
N ASN A 568 44.21 -5.20 -8.49
CA ASN A 568 43.79 -6.59 -8.60
C ASN A 568 44.37 -7.34 -9.81
N GLY A 569 45.16 -6.66 -10.66
CA GLY A 569 45.84 -7.25 -11.81
C GLY A 569 45.06 -7.18 -13.13
N SER A 570 43.95 -6.42 -13.19
CA SER A 570 43.11 -6.29 -14.39
C SER A 570 42.60 -7.64 -14.93
N VAL A 571 42.23 -8.53 -14.01
CA VAL A 571 41.70 -9.87 -14.25
C VAL A 571 40.38 -10.05 -13.50
N THR A 572 39.58 -11.04 -13.88
CA THR A 572 38.41 -11.44 -13.08
C THR A 572 38.82 -12.32 -11.89
N ALA A 573 37.90 -12.52 -10.92
CA ALA A 573 38.15 -13.46 -9.83
C ALA A 573 38.26 -14.91 -10.35
N GLY A 574 37.45 -15.30 -11.34
CA GLY A 574 37.56 -16.59 -12.02
C GLY A 574 38.92 -16.83 -12.65
N GLU A 575 39.52 -15.81 -13.26
CA GLU A 575 40.88 -15.85 -13.82
C GLU A 575 41.95 -15.90 -12.72
N LYS A 576 41.87 -15.01 -11.71
CA LYS A 576 42.88 -14.86 -10.65
C LYS A 576 42.98 -16.09 -9.74
N PHE A 577 41.87 -16.80 -9.55
CA PHE A 577 41.77 -17.95 -8.65
C PHE A 577 41.50 -19.27 -9.35
N LYS A 578 41.67 -19.32 -10.67
CA LYS A 578 41.52 -20.54 -11.48
C LYS A 578 42.31 -21.71 -10.87
N GLY A 579 41.62 -22.83 -10.65
CA GLY A 579 42.22 -24.05 -10.09
C GLY A 579 42.46 -24.03 -8.58
N LYS A 580 42.04 -22.97 -7.85
CA LYS A 580 42.08 -22.95 -6.39
C LYS A 580 40.76 -23.40 -5.81
N MET A 581 40.80 -24.40 -4.92
CA MET A 581 39.61 -24.94 -4.27
C MET A 581 39.27 -24.15 -3.01
N ALA A 582 38.02 -23.72 -2.90
CA ALA A 582 37.49 -23.11 -1.69
C ALA A 582 37.17 -24.17 -0.64
N LYS A 583 37.52 -23.90 0.62
CA LYS A 583 37.11 -24.69 1.77
C LYS A 583 36.26 -23.79 2.66
N HIS A 584 35.02 -24.18 2.86
CA HIS A 584 34.08 -23.42 3.67
C HIS A 584 34.11 -23.96 5.11
N ASP A 585 34.51 -23.10 6.05
CA ASP A 585 34.32 -23.35 7.47
C ASP A 585 33.17 -22.46 7.95
N MET A 586 32.02 -23.11 8.14
CA MET A 586 30.77 -22.46 8.53
C MET A 586 30.73 -22.07 10.02
N LYS A 587 31.81 -22.32 10.77
CA LYS A 587 31.89 -22.09 12.22
C LYS A 587 33.13 -21.24 12.58
N PRO A 588 33.20 -19.97 12.12
CA PRO A 588 34.30 -19.08 12.49
C PRO A 588 34.32 -18.87 14.01
N LYS A 589 35.52 -18.88 14.58
CA LYS A 589 35.74 -18.63 16.01
C LYS A 589 35.95 -17.15 16.26
N ALA A 590 35.71 -16.68 17.49
CA ALA A 590 36.01 -15.30 17.87
C ALA A 590 37.48 -14.96 17.51
N GLY A 591 37.68 -13.85 16.80
CA GLY A 591 38.97 -13.43 16.25
C GLY A 591 39.28 -13.94 14.84
N ASP A 592 38.51 -14.89 14.29
CA ASP A 592 38.66 -15.28 12.88
C ASP A 592 38.15 -14.17 11.96
N LYS A 593 38.87 -13.94 10.85
CA LYS A 593 38.36 -13.13 9.74
C LYS A 593 37.19 -13.86 9.07
N ILE A 594 36.14 -13.12 8.75
CA ILE A 594 34.92 -13.67 8.15
C ILE A 594 34.67 -13.09 6.77
N CYS A 595 34.05 -13.88 5.90
CA CYS A 595 33.69 -13.45 4.57
C CYS A 595 32.57 -12.41 4.65
N PRO A 596 32.71 -11.23 4.01
CA PRO A 596 31.70 -10.17 4.07
C PRO A 596 30.31 -10.55 3.54
N ILE A 597 30.23 -11.58 2.70
CA ILE A 597 28.98 -12.06 2.09
C ILE A 597 28.33 -13.13 2.96
N THR A 598 29.06 -14.20 3.27
CA THR A 598 28.48 -15.39 3.90
C THR A 598 28.61 -15.40 5.42
N MET A 599 29.42 -14.50 5.99
CA MET A 599 29.79 -14.48 7.41
C MET A 599 30.47 -15.77 7.90
N THR A 600 30.91 -16.63 6.98
CA THR A 600 31.71 -17.84 7.24
C THR A 600 33.18 -17.48 7.38
N LYS A 601 34.04 -18.41 7.81
CA LYS A 601 35.47 -18.13 7.93
C LYS A 601 36.06 -17.75 6.57
N ALA A 602 36.68 -16.58 6.50
CA ALA A 602 37.37 -16.13 5.29
C ALA A 602 38.60 -17.01 5.02
N ASN A 603 38.94 -17.14 3.75
CA ASN A 603 40.13 -17.85 3.33
C ASN A 603 41.15 -16.81 2.83
N PRO A 604 42.33 -16.70 3.46
CA PRO A 604 43.32 -15.69 3.10
C PRO A 604 43.90 -15.88 1.67
N LYS A 605 43.55 -16.98 0.98
CA LYS A 605 43.90 -17.20 -0.43
C LYS A 605 42.99 -16.48 -1.42
N PHE A 606 41.80 -16.05 -1.01
CA PHE A 606 40.84 -15.33 -1.84
C PHE A 606 40.73 -13.89 -1.33
N THR A 607 41.55 -13.01 -1.90
CA THR A 607 41.60 -11.61 -1.52
C THR A 607 41.34 -10.69 -2.70
N TRP A 608 40.62 -9.61 -2.45
CA TRP A 608 40.31 -8.61 -3.46
C TRP A 608 40.44 -7.20 -2.89
N ILE A 609 40.92 -6.28 -3.71
CA ILE A 609 41.06 -4.86 -3.33
C ILE A 609 39.82 -4.10 -3.81
N ILE A 610 39.19 -3.35 -2.90
CA ILE A 610 38.00 -2.54 -3.16
C ILE A 610 38.14 -1.24 -2.37
N GLY A 611 38.00 -0.08 -3.01
CA GLY A 611 38.15 1.21 -2.35
C GLY A 611 39.53 1.40 -1.71
N GLY A 612 40.57 0.83 -2.30
CA GLY A 612 41.95 0.85 -1.80
C GLY A 612 42.22 -0.08 -0.61
N LYS A 613 41.26 -0.91 -0.20
CA LYS A 613 41.37 -1.80 0.97
C LYS A 613 41.27 -3.27 0.57
N THR A 614 42.03 -4.13 1.26
CA THR A 614 42.06 -5.58 1.00
C THR A 614 40.99 -6.30 1.82
N TYR A 615 40.10 -7.00 1.14
CA TYR A 615 39.07 -7.87 1.72
C TYR A 615 39.44 -9.34 1.54
N GLU A 616 39.02 -10.20 2.48
CA GLU A 616 39.20 -11.65 2.43
C GLU A 616 37.85 -12.36 2.30
N PHE A 617 37.78 -13.37 1.43
CA PHE A 617 36.54 -14.06 1.07
C PHE A 617 36.66 -15.57 1.28
N CYS A 618 35.54 -16.26 1.47
CA CYS A 618 35.56 -17.72 1.59
C CYS A 618 35.77 -18.41 0.22
N CYS A 619 35.33 -17.78 -0.88
CA CYS A 619 35.43 -18.29 -2.24
C CYS A 619 35.37 -17.17 -3.30
N PRO A 620 35.79 -17.42 -4.56
CA PRO A 620 35.72 -16.45 -5.65
C PRO A 620 34.31 -15.91 -5.94
N PRO A 621 33.22 -16.70 -5.89
CA PRO A 621 31.86 -16.16 -6.08
C PRO A 621 31.47 -15.05 -5.09
N CYS A 622 31.95 -15.11 -3.84
CA CYS A 622 31.72 -14.02 -2.89
C CYS A 622 32.46 -12.74 -3.26
N ILE A 623 33.52 -12.83 -4.06
CA ILE A 623 34.19 -11.66 -4.63
C ILE A 623 33.29 -11.03 -5.69
N ASP A 624 32.64 -11.84 -6.53
CA ASP A 624 31.72 -11.36 -7.58
C ASP A 624 30.60 -10.54 -6.94
N GLU A 625 29.95 -11.11 -5.93
CA GLU A 625 28.83 -10.50 -5.21
C GLU A 625 29.25 -9.21 -4.48
N TYR A 626 30.43 -9.21 -3.87
CA TYR A 626 30.89 -8.07 -3.08
C TYR A 626 31.48 -6.94 -3.94
N VAL A 627 32.06 -7.24 -5.10
CA VAL A 627 32.43 -6.21 -6.10
C VAL A 627 31.17 -5.56 -6.67
N LEU A 628 30.10 -6.33 -6.90
CA LEU A 628 28.82 -5.76 -7.30
C LEU A 628 28.25 -4.82 -6.22
N LEU A 629 28.22 -5.27 -4.95
CA LEU A 629 27.81 -4.47 -3.80
C LEU A 629 28.60 -3.15 -3.68
N ALA A 630 29.92 -3.22 -3.87
CA ALA A 630 30.78 -2.04 -3.84
C ALA A 630 30.47 -1.03 -4.96
N LYS A 631 29.94 -1.49 -6.09
CA LYS A 631 29.56 -0.65 -7.23
C LYS A 631 28.17 -0.03 -7.05
N THR A 632 27.22 -0.77 -6.49
CA THR A 632 25.80 -0.38 -6.44
C THR A 632 25.38 0.21 -5.09
N SER A 633 25.96 -0.26 -3.99
CA SER A 633 25.62 0.12 -2.61
C SER A 633 26.87 0.46 -1.79
N PRO A 634 27.65 1.49 -2.17
CA PRO A 634 28.95 1.79 -1.56
C PRO A 634 28.90 2.13 -0.06
N LYS A 635 27.73 2.50 0.48
CA LYS A 635 27.53 2.80 1.91
C LYS A 635 27.41 1.54 2.78
N GLU A 636 27.14 0.38 2.17
CA GLU A 636 27.00 -0.91 2.86
C GLU A 636 28.33 -1.67 2.97
N VAL A 637 29.36 -1.21 2.26
CA VAL A 637 30.71 -1.77 2.35
C VAL A 637 31.39 -1.23 3.61
N LEU A 638 31.57 -2.10 4.60
CA LEU A 638 32.24 -1.76 5.86
C LEU A 638 33.76 -1.82 5.70
N ASP A 639 34.48 -1.30 6.69
CA ASP A 639 35.93 -1.48 6.77
C ASP A 639 36.28 -2.98 6.87
N PRO A 640 37.35 -3.48 6.21
CA PRO A 640 37.80 -4.86 6.38
C PRO A 640 37.98 -5.29 7.84
N SER A 641 38.29 -4.35 8.76
CA SER A 641 38.42 -4.63 10.18
C SER A 641 37.11 -5.04 10.85
N GLU A 642 35.95 -4.68 10.29
CA GLU A 642 34.64 -5.07 10.82
C GLU A 642 34.29 -6.53 10.50
N TYR A 643 34.98 -7.14 9.52
CA TYR A 643 34.77 -8.54 9.14
C TYR A 643 35.65 -9.48 9.95
N VAL A 644 35.50 -9.37 11.27
CA VAL A 644 36.08 -10.28 12.26
C VAL A 644 34.95 -10.82 13.12
N LYS A 645 34.93 -12.13 13.36
CA LYS A 645 33.98 -12.75 14.27
C LYS A 645 34.23 -12.20 15.68
N LYS A 646 33.27 -11.43 16.20
CA LYS A 646 33.29 -10.88 17.56
C LYS A 646 33.05 -11.98 18.59
#